data_AF-A0A543ASV2-F1
#
_entry.id   AF-A0A543ASV2-F1
#
_cell.length_a   1.000
_cell.length_b   1.000
_cell.length_c   1.000
_cell.angle_alpha   90.00
_cell.angle_beta   90.00
_cell.angle_gamma   90.00
#
_symmetry.space_group_name_H-M   'P 1'
#
loop_
_entity.id
_entity.type
_entity.pdbx_description
1 polymer ?
#
loop_
_entity_poly.entity_id
_entity_poly.type
_entity_poly.pdbx_seq_one_letter_code
_entity_poly.pdbx_strand_id
1 'polypeptide(L)'
;MPTTFRSRRGAAALTAATCLAALTMAAPAAAEPDVGPEAGRYIVQLAGEPIAAYTGGEPGLSATAAEGGERLDTDSAAVDRYRDHLADLRSDALATAPGADVVAEFDTVFNGFTADLTAAEAARLAEDDRVLNLWPDAEYTADTATTPRFLGMEGDSGVWQKQFGSVDHAGEGVIIGIIDSGFWPENPSFAALPEPRPDQSIIDAKWNGECVAGDESASGQVTCNNKVIGARYYDEGVEYVADEYASPRDYHGHGSHVAATAAGNHGVDAGDMGTVSGMAPGARIAVYKACWRVGASGCSLRVSNGVAAIEDAVNDGVDVINYSISGSTTTTFDPVHLAYFNAAAAGVFVANSAGNNGPGSSTVAHNTPWITTVAASSHDRAYEATVILPDGTVATGAGRGAALAATEAVLSSEVGVTGADPVAVRQCHLGTLDEAKVDGRIVVCARGANDRVEKSLAVYQAGGPGMVMYNVDSAADDVAPDMHSVPTVHLTIAEAAPVLALLADSDGPELELTAGRQVTAKAPQMATFSSTGPAIAAGGDLLKPDITAPGVDVIAAVSPASADGENFGSYQGTSMSSPHIAGLAALLIGANPDWSPMAVKSAMMTTAATLDNRGEPISRSGEKANPFNYGSGHVVPSRMFDPGLVYESDPLDWLRFGCGTGEVQDLGYADLCEAYGPLDASDLNYPSIAMAGMSGKQTVPRTVTNVSDKTSVYFPIIEAPAGTKVTVDKTSLTLRPGQSATFYLTVTRTTAEFDEYVFGSLTWQDLNGHQVRSPIVVQPVK
;
A
#
# COMPACT_ATOMS: atom_id res chain seq x y z
N MET A 1 -86.57 11.29 -17.03
CA MET A 1 -87.31 11.28 -15.74
C MET A 1 -86.49 10.48 -14.72
N PRO A 2 -86.47 10.92 -13.46
CA PRO A 2 -85.24 11.23 -12.71
C PRO A 2 -84.94 10.21 -11.60
N THR A 3 -83.76 10.27 -10.96
CA THR A 3 -83.60 10.83 -9.60
C THR A 3 -82.08 10.95 -9.29
N THR A 4 -81.51 12.16 -9.18
CA THR A 4 -81.18 12.95 -7.96
C THR A 4 -80.05 12.37 -7.08
N PHE A 5 -79.04 13.06 -6.53
CA PHE A 5 -78.44 14.42 -6.63
C PHE A 5 -77.21 14.46 -5.65
N ARG A 6 -76.14 15.23 -5.98
CA ARG A 6 -75.11 15.91 -5.11
C ARG A 6 -74.13 15.12 -4.20
N SER A 7 -72.81 15.15 -4.47
CA SER A 7 -71.74 16.12 -4.05
C SER A 7 -71.13 15.79 -2.66
N ARG A 8 -69.81 15.68 -2.42
CA ARG A 8 -68.71 16.65 -2.55
C ARG A 8 -67.35 15.97 -2.22
N ARG A 9 -66.24 16.52 -2.77
CA ARG A 9 -64.86 16.74 -2.23
C ARG A 9 -64.30 15.68 -1.26
N GLY A 10 -63.17 15.01 -1.45
CA GLY A 10 -61.88 15.40 -2.05
C GLY A 10 -60.80 15.24 -0.97
N ALA A 11 -59.81 14.36 -1.16
CA ALA A 11 -58.49 14.38 -0.51
C ALA A 11 -57.59 13.30 -1.14
N ALA A 12 -56.36 13.71 -1.49
CA ALA A 12 -55.33 12.89 -2.10
C ALA A 12 -54.77 11.86 -1.11
N ALA A 13 -54.49 10.65 -1.59
CA ALA A 13 -53.71 9.65 -0.87
C ALA A 13 -52.30 9.60 -1.48
N LEU A 14 -51.29 9.96 -0.68
CA LEU A 14 -49.90 9.62 -0.93
C LEU A 14 -49.66 8.19 -0.46
N THR A 15 -49.27 7.30 -1.37
CA THR A 15 -48.79 5.94 -1.08
C THR A 15 -47.28 5.97 -0.93
N ALA A 16 -46.76 5.65 0.26
CA ALA A 16 -45.35 5.30 0.48
C ALA A 16 -45.20 3.78 0.45
N ALA A 17 -44.23 3.29 -0.32
CA ALA A 17 -43.93 1.89 -0.52
C ALA A 17 -43.02 1.34 0.59
N THR A 18 -43.39 0.20 1.16
CA THR A 18 -42.59 -0.61 2.09
C THR A 18 -41.73 -1.60 1.32
N CYS A 19 -40.40 -1.55 1.50
CA CYS A 19 -39.48 -2.60 1.08
C CYS A 19 -39.34 -3.64 2.21
N LEU A 20 -39.75 -4.87 1.93
CA LEU A 20 -39.43 -6.06 2.73
C LEU A 20 -38.07 -6.60 2.27
N ALA A 21 -37.09 -6.69 3.15
CA ALA A 21 -35.88 -7.48 2.94
C ALA A 21 -36.11 -8.89 3.53
N ALA A 22 -36.05 -9.91 2.67
CA ALA A 22 -36.10 -11.31 3.07
C ALA A 22 -34.70 -11.79 3.46
N LEU A 23 -34.48 -12.15 4.72
CA LEU A 23 -33.32 -12.95 5.11
C LEU A 23 -33.57 -14.42 4.77
N THR A 24 -32.69 -14.98 3.96
CA THR A 24 -32.64 -16.40 3.61
C THR A 24 -32.08 -17.21 4.79
N MET A 25 -32.80 -18.26 5.21
CA MET A 25 -32.34 -19.20 6.23
C MET A 25 -31.25 -20.12 5.68
N ALA A 26 -30.08 -20.13 6.31
CA ALA A 26 -29.08 -21.19 6.15
C ALA A 26 -29.45 -22.41 7.00
N ALA A 27 -29.19 -23.62 6.48
CA ALA A 27 -29.43 -24.88 7.17
C ALA A 27 -28.43 -25.07 8.35
N PRO A 28 -28.81 -25.79 9.42
CA PRO A 28 -27.96 -25.93 10.60
C PRO A 28 -26.77 -26.88 10.32
N ALA A 29 -25.57 -26.42 10.64
CA ALA A 29 -24.39 -27.26 10.80
C ALA A 29 -24.60 -28.23 11.99
N ALA A 30 -24.05 -29.44 11.89
CA ALA A 30 -24.11 -30.43 12.95
C ALA A 30 -23.43 -29.91 14.22
N ALA A 31 -24.13 -29.98 15.35
CA ALA A 31 -23.66 -29.51 16.65
C ALA A 31 -22.46 -30.33 17.14
N GLU A 32 -21.36 -29.65 17.41
CA GLU A 32 -20.31 -30.12 18.31
C GLU A 32 -20.88 -30.24 19.75
N PRO A 33 -20.30 -31.10 20.61
CA PRO A 33 -20.80 -31.27 21.97
C PRO A 33 -20.72 -29.95 22.74
N ASP A 34 -21.83 -29.56 23.35
CA ASP A 34 -21.98 -28.40 24.22
C ASP A 34 -21.08 -28.53 25.45
N VAL A 35 -19.85 -28.02 25.33
CA VAL A 35 -18.95 -27.82 26.46
C VAL A 35 -19.38 -26.52 27.10
N GLY A 36 -20.02 -26.59 28.27
CA GLY A 36 -20.51 -25.40 28.98
C GLY A 36 -19.40 -24.35 29.21
N PRO A 37 -19.78 -23.10 29.54
CA PRO A 37 -18.84 -21.98 29.59
C PRO A 37 -17.71 -22.20 30.61
N GLU A 38 -16.50 -21.78 30.25
CA GLU A 38 -15.29 -21.87 31.09
C GLU A 38 -15.18 -20.71 32.08
N ALA A 39 -14.15 -20.72 32.93
CA ALA A 39 -13.84 -19.57 33.79
C ALA A 39 -13.07 -18.51 32.99
N GLY A 40 -13.42 -17.25 33.13
CA GLY A 40 -12.80 -16.15 32.37
C GLY A 40 -13.52 -14.83 32.55
N ARG A 41 -13.06 -13.80 31.83
CA ARG A 41 -13.76 -12.52 31.76
C ARG A 41 -14.86 -12.58 30.72
N TYR A 42 -16.04 -12.11 31.06
CA TYR A 42 -17.21 -12.13 30.18
C TYR A 42 -17.89 -10.77 30.12
N ILE A 43 -18.39 -10.43 28.93
CA ILE A 43 -19.36 -9.37 28.69
C ILE A 43 -20.76 -9.99 28.74
N VAL A 44 -21.58 -9.54 29.68
CA VAL A 44 -22.96 -9.99 29.91
C VAL A 44 -23.92 -8.93 29.38
N GLN A 45 -24.77 -9.29 28.41
CA GLN A 45 -25.86 -8.44 27.94
C GLN A 45 -27.15 -8.77 28.67
N LEU A 46 -27.82 -7.76 29.21
CA LEU A 46 -29.09 -7.92 29.89
C LEU A 46 -30.28 -7.65 28.96
N ALA A 47 -31.42 -8.25 29.29
CA ALA A 47 -32.69 -7.97 28.67
C ALA A 47 -33.14 -6.54 29.02
N GLY A 48 -33.61 -5.80 28.00
CA GLY A 48 -33.97 -4.38 28.10
C GLY A 48 -33.13 -3.50 27.16
N GLU A 49 -33.76 -2.47 26.58
CA GLU A 49 -33.08 -1.54 25.67
C GLU A 49 -32.10 -0.64 26.47
N PRO A 50 -30.91 -0.31 25.93
CA PRO A 50 -30.05 0.70 26.55
C PRO A 50 -30.69 2.10 26.47
N ILE A 51 -30.24 3.04 27.33
CA ILE A 51 -30.80 4.40 27.42
C ILE A 51 -30.89 5.09 26.05
N ALA A 52 -29.87 4.94 25.19
CA ALA A 52 -29.82 5.55 23.86
C ALA A 52 -30.85 4.98 22.87
N ALA A 53 -31.36 3.78 23.12
CA ALA A 53 -32.29 3.07 22.23
C ALA A 53 -33.71 2.93 22.81
N TYR A 54 -33.92 3.22 24.09
CA TYR A 54 -35.20 2.99 24.74
C TYR A 54 -36.29 3.97 24.26
N THR A 55 -37.27 3.42 23.54
CA THR A 55 -38.36 4.20 22.92
C THR A 55 -39.63 4.30 23.78
N GLY A 56 -39.56 3.86 25.03
CA GLY A 56 -40.71 3.78 25.93
C GLY A 56 -41.41 2.42 25.87
N GLY A 57 -42.18 2.08 26.89
CA GLY A 57 -42.90 0.80 26.96
C GLY A 57 -42.94 0.20 28.36
N GLU A 58 -41.96 0.52 29.20
CA GLU A 58 -41.93 0.12 30.61
C GLU A 58 -42.89 0.98 31.45
N PRO A 59 -43.74 0.35 32.28
CA PRO A 59 -44.70 1.07 33.12
C PRO A 59 -44.04 2.13 34.01
N GLY A 60 -44.41 3.40 33.82
CA GLY A 60 -43.92 4.51 34.65
C GLY A 60 -42.60 5.12 34.19
N LEU A 61 -41.99 4.63 33.10
CA LEU A 61 -40.75 5.15 32.52
C LEU A 61 -41.04 5.80 31.17
N SER A 62 -40.48 6.99 30.95
CA SER A 62 -40.60 7.73 29.68
C SER A 62 -39.50 7.29 28.72
N ALA A 63 -39.75 7.38 27.40
CA ALA A 63 -38.73 7.15 26.39
C ALA A 63 -37.50 8.05 26.62
N THR A 64 -36.32 7.51 26.34
CA THR A 64 -35.03 8.21 26.51
C THR A 64 -34.26 8.33 25.20
N ALA A 65 -34.60 7.54 24.17
CA ALA A 65 -34.00 7.66 22.85
C ALA A 65 -34.21 9.06 22.25
N ALA A 66 -33.16 9.62 21.65
CA ALA A 66 -33.24 10.91 20.98
C ALA A 66 -34.05 10.81 19.67
N GLU A 67 -34.93 11.77 19.41
CA GLU A 67 -35.73 11.83 18.18
C GLU A 67 -35.06 12.74 17.14
N GLY A 68 -35.23 12.42 15.84
CA GLY A 68 -35.00 13.39 14.76
C GLY A 68 -33.57 13.94 14.59
N GLY A 69 -32.52 13.20 14.99
CA GLY A 69 -31.12 13.62 14.84
C GLY A 69 -30.60 14.53 15.96
N GLU A 70 -31.37 14.68 17.04
CA GLU A 70 -30.93 15.35 18.27
C GLU A 70 -29.91 14.49 19.04
N ARG A 71 -29.12 15.12 19.93
CA ARG A 71 -28.22 14.40 20.85
C ARG A 71 -29.00 13.90 22.06
N LEU A 72 -28.65 12.71 22.56
CA LEU A 72 -29.17 12.17 23.81
C LEU A 72 -28.85 13.12 24.98
N ASP A 73 -29.89 13.55 25.70
CA ASP A 73 -29.75 14.30 26.95
C ASP A 73 -29.60 13.33 28.14
N THR A 74 -28.34 13.04 28.49
CA THR A 74 -27.99 12.07 29.54
C THR A 74 -28.32 12.52 30.96
N ASP A 75 -28.67 13.80 31.13
CA ASP A 75 -28.93 14.44 32.42
C ASP A 75 -30.44 14.66 32.67
N SER A 76 -31.29 14.15 31.78
CA SER A 76 -32.73 14.29 31.93
C SER A 76 -33.28 13.36 33.03
N ALA A 77 -34.32 13.83 33.74
CA ALA A 77 -34.99 13.02 34.76
C ALA A 77 -35.66 11.74 34.20
N ALA A 78 -35.87 11.65 32.87
CA ALA A 78 -36.30 10.42 32.22
C ALA A 78 -35.14 9.41 32.13
N VAL A 79 -33.96 9.88 31.73
CA VAL A 79 -32.73 9.08 31.69
C VAL A 79 -32.33 8.60 33.09
N ASP A 80 -32.38 9.45 34.12
CA ASP A 80 -32.02 9.04 35.48
C ASP A 80 -32.91 7.89 35.98
N ARG A 81 -34.23 8.01 35.80
CA ARG A 81 -35.18 6.95 36.21
C ARG A 81 -35.01 5.66 35.42
N TYR A 82 -34.68 5.76 34.14
CA TYR A 82 -34.43 4.58 33.33
C TYR A 82 -33.09 3.93 33.67
N ARG A 83 -32.06 4.73 33.99
CA ARG A 83 -30.77 4.26 34.48
C ARG A 83 -30.91 3.48 35.79
N ASP A 84 -31.72 3.99 36.73
CA ASP A 84 -32.05 3.28 37.98
C ASP A 84 -32.71 1.92 37.69
N HIS A 85 -33.65 1.88 36.74
CA HIS A 85 -34.29 0.63 36.32
C HIS A 85 -33.30 -0.39 35.72
N LEU A 86 -32.37 0.06 34.86
CA LEU A 86 -31.33 -0.82 34.32
C LEU A 86 -30.34 -1.28 35.41
N ALA A 87 -30.05 -0.44 36.40
CA ALA A 87 -29.23 -0.82 37.55
C ALA A 87 -29.91 -1.90 38.40
N ASP A 88 -31.22 -1.82 38.61
CA ASP A 88 -32.00 -2.86 39.29
C ASP A 88 -31.91 -4.19 38.53
N LEU A 89 -32.11 -4.18 37.20
CA LEU A 89 -31.97 -5.39 36.36
C LEU A 89 -30.57 -6.01 36.45
N ARG A 90 -29.54 -5.17 36.49
CA ARG A 90 -28.15 -5.61 36.62
C ARG A 90 -27.87 -6.22 38.00
N SER A 91 -28.33 -5.60 39.07
CA SER A 91 -28.23 -6.13 40.44
C SER A 91 -28.92 -7.50 40.55
N ASP A 92 -30.09 -7.61 39.93
CA ASP A 92 -30.90 -8.82 39.87
C ASP A 92 -30.22 -9.97 39.14
N ALA A 93 -29.55 -9.68 38.01
CA ALA A 93 -28.73 -10.65 37.29
C ALA A 93 -27.46 -11.02 38.08
N LEU A 94 -26.75 -10.06 38.66
CA LEU A 94 -25.56 -10.32 39.48
C LEU A 94 -25.86 -11.19 40.71
N ALA A 95 -27.08 -11.15 41.23
CA ALA A 95 -27.51 -12.03 42.32
C ALA A 95 -27.41 -13.53 41.96
N THR A 96 -27.41 -13.91 40.68
CA THR A 96 -27.21 -15.31 40.24
C THR A 96 -25.73 -15.69 40.11
N ALA A 97 -24.83 -14.70 40.18
CA ALA A 97 -23.38 -14.87 40.22
C ALA A 97 -22.76 -14.09 41.41
N PRO A 98 -23.01 -14.51 42.67
CA PRO A 98 -22.65 -13.75 43.86
C PRO A 98 -21.14 -13.61 44.13
N GLY A 99 -20.29 -14.32 43.39
CA GLY A 99 -18.83 -14.21 43.43
C GLY A 99 -18.21 -13.52 42.21
N ALA A 100 -19.03 -13.01 41.29
CA ALA A 100 -18.56 -12.29 40.11
C ALA A 100 -17.85 -10.99 40.52
N ASP A 101 -16.64 -10.77 39.99
CA ASP A 101 -15.92 -9.50 40.15
C ASP A 101 -16.28 -8.58 38.99
N VAL A 102 -17.13 -7.58 39.24
CA VAL A 102 -17.62 -6.66 38.20
C VAL A 102 -16.53 -5.66 37.85
N VAL A 103 -16.08 -5.72 36.59
CA VAL A 103 -15.02 -4.87 36.03
C VAL A 103 -15.59 -3.55 35.52
N ALA A 104 -16.75 -3.60 34.86
CA ALA A 104 -17.39 -2.43 34.25
C ALA A 104 -18.90 -2.64 34.13
N GLU A 105 -19.66 -1.53 34.16
CA GLU A 105 -21.10 -1.51 33.97
C GLU A 105 -21.47 -0.63 32.79
N PHE A 106 -22.49 -1.04 32.02
CA PHE A 106 -22.95 -0.34 30.82
C PHE A 106 -24.47 -0.14 30.89
N ASP A 107 -24.93 1.08 30.63
CA ASP A 107 -26.37 1.41 30.58
C ASP A 107 -26.77 2.26 29.36
N THR A 108 -25.81 3.02 28.81
CA THR A 108 -26.13 4.11 27.89
C THR A 108 -26.29 3.65 26.46
N VAL A 109 -25.31 2.92 25.92
CA VAL A 109 -25.32 2.39 24.54
C VAL A 109 -25.40 0.86 24.50
N PHE A 110 -25.18 0.23 25.64
CA PHE A 110 -25.23 -1.21 25.86
C PHE A 110 -25.79 -1.42 27.26
N ASN A 111 -26.72 -2.37 27.43
CA ASN A 111 -27.30 -2.71 28.72
C ASN A 111 -26.64 -3.99 29.23
N GLY A 112 -25.74 -3.87 30.19
CA GLY A 112 -24.97 -5.03 30.65
C GLY A 112 -23.81 -4.69 31.57
N PHE A 113 -22.90 -5.65 31.73
CA PHE A 113 -21.69 -5.49 32.54
C PHE A 113 -20.60 -6.43 32.06
N THR A 114 -19.36 -6.15 32.43
CA THR A 114 -18.22 -7.06 32.31
C THR A 114 -17.87 -7.59 33.69
N ALA A 115 -17.66 -8.90 33.82
CA ALA A 115 -17.20 -9.50 35.08
C ALA A 115 -16.24 -10.67 34.86
N ASP A 116 -15.34 -10.88 35.81
CA ASP A 116 -14.56 -12.11 35.91
C ASP A 116 -15.44 -13.19 36.59
N LEU A 117 -15.71 -14.28 35.86
CA LEU A 117 -16.65 -15.33 36.24
C LEU A 117 -15.95 -16.69 36.36
N THR A 118 -16.35 -17.48 37.34
CA THR A 118 -16.07 -18.93 37.31
C THR A 118 -16.96 -19.62 36.27
N ALA A 119 -16.55 -20.80 35.78
CA ALA A 119 -17.37 -21.62 34.87
C ALA A 119 -18.80 -21.86 35.39
N ALA A 120 -18.95 -22.05 36.71
CA ALA A 120 -20.25 -22.25 37.34
C ALA A 120 -21.11 -20.97 37.41
N GLU A 121 -20.50 -19.79 37.48
CA GLU A 121 -21.20 -18.51 37.41
C GLU A 121 -21.59 -18.16 35.99
N ALA A 122 -20.69 -18.36 35.04
CA ALA A 122 -20.96 -18.19 33.62
C ALA A 122 -22.12 -19.09 33.17
N ALA A 123 -22.17 -20.36 33.62
CA ALA A 123 -23.28 -21.26 33.32
C ALA A 123 -24.61 -20.78 33.92
N ARG A 124 -24.62 -20.28 35.17
CA ARG A 124 -25.83 -19.74 35.80
C ARG A 124 -26.34 -18.48 35.12
N LEU A 125 -25.45 -17.59 34.70
CA LEU A 125 -25.81 -16.38 33.96
C LEU A 125 -26.30 -16.71 32.55
N ALA A 126 -25.72 -17.71 31.87
CA ALA A 126 -26.18 -18.15 30.54
C ALA A 126 -27.59 -18.77 30.58
N GLU A 127 -28.02 -19.33 31.72
CA GLU A 127 -29.36 -19.89 31.94
C GLU A 127 -30.38 -18.88 32.49
N ASP A 128 -29.97 -17.64 32.80
CA ASP A 128 -30.84 -16.61 33.38
C ASP A 128 -31.65 -15.91 32.28
N ASP A 129 -32.98 -15.94 32.36
CA ASP A 129 -33.89 -15.30 31.39
C ASP A 129 -33.68 -13.77 31.27
N ARG A 130 -32.97 -13.14 32.22
CA ARG A 130 -32.60 -11.71 32.18
C ARG A 130 -31.30 -11.46 31.42
N VAL A 131 -30.53 -12.48 31.07
CA VAL A 131 -29.32 -12.39 30.26
C VAL A 131 -29.66 -12.76 28.82
N LEU A 132 -29.46 -11.83 27.90
CA LEU A 132 -29.68 -12.07 26.47
C LEU A 132 -28.49 -12.79 25.84
N ASN A 133 -27.28 -12.41 26.22
CA ASN A 133 -26.05 -12.96 25.66
C ASN A 133 -24.92 -12.94 26.69
N LEU A 134 -24.03 -13.91 26.59
CA LEU A 134 -22.81 -14.03 27.37
C LEU A 134 -21.63 -14.26 26.42
N TRP A 135 -20.70 -13.31 26.34
CA TRP A 135 -19.52 -13.40 25.46
C TRP A 135 -18.22 -13.37 26.26
N PRO A 136 -17.21 -14.18 25.93
CA PRO A 136 -15.86 -13.94 26.44
C PRO A 136 -15.40 -12.52 26.09
N ASP A 137 -14.81 -11.82 27.06
CA ASP A 137 -14.19 -10.52 26.86
C ASP A 137 -12.83 -10.73 26.20
N ALA A 138 -12.84 -10.68 24.86
CA ALA A 138 -11.65 -10.89 24.06
C ALA A 138 -10.79 -9.63 24.03
N GLU A 139 -9.52 -9.78 24.37
CA GLU A 139 -8.52 -8.75 24.12
C GLU A 139 -8.26 -8.65 22.61
N TYR A 140 -8.42 -7.45 22.06
CA TYR A 140 -8.06 -7.16 20.68
C TYR A 140 -6.83 -6.25 20.68
N THR A 141 -5.77 -6.69 20.01
CA THR A 141 -4.61 -5.84 19.71
C THR A 141 -4.89 -5.02 18.46
N ALA A 142 -4.39 -3.79 18.40
CA ALA A 142 -4.45 -3.00 17.18
C ALA A 142 -3.59 -3.67 16.10
N ASP A 143 -4.19 -3.95 14.95
CA ASP A 143 -3.42 -4.34 13.77
C ASP A 143 -2.69 -3.12 13.22
N THR A 144 -1.41 -3.06 13.51
CA THR A 144 -0.53 -1.94 13.17
C THR A 144 0.21 -2.20 11.86
N ALA A 145 0.31 -3.43 11.35
CA ALA A 145 0.82 -3.76 10.01
C ALA A 145 -0.34 -4.24 9.11
N THR A 146 -0.72 -3.45 8.09
CA THR A 146 -2.02 -3.63 7.42
C THR A 146 -1.97 -3.83 5.91
N THR A 147 -0.81 -3.80 5.25
CA THR A 147 -0.78 -3.83 3.77
C THR A 147 -1.38 -5.10 3.15
N PRO A 148 -1.17 -6.33 3.68
CA PRO A 148 -1.83 -7.52 3.12
C PRO A 148 -3.36 -7.43 3.28
N ARG A 149 -3.84 -7.00 4.45
CA ARG A 149 -5.27 -6.80 4.69
C ARG A 149 -5.89 -5.73 3.79
N PHE A 150 -5.24 -4.57 3.67
CA PHE A 150 -5.68 -3.48 2.81
C PHE A 150 -5.80 -3.93 1.35
N LEU A 151 -4.89 -4.80 0.91
CA LEU A 151 -4.91 -5.40 -0.42
C LEU A 151 -5.88 -6.60 -0.56
N GLY A 152 -6.62 -6.95 0.50
CA GLY A 152 -7.59 -8.04 0.49
C GLY A 152 -6.97 -9.44 0.46
N MET A 153 -5.77 -9.60 1.03
CA MET A 153 -5.06 -10.89 1.06
C MET A 153 -5.59 -11.81 2.16
N GLU A 154 -5.95 -11.24 3.31
CA GLU A 154 -6.33 -11.91 4.55
C GLU A 154 -7.83 -12.28 4.64
N GLY A 155 -8.14 -13.24 5.52
CA GLY A 155 -9.50 -13.66 5.86
C GLY A 155 -10.11 -14.70 4.93
N ASP A 156 -11.30 -15.21 5.28
CA ASP A 156 -11.98 -16.30 4.55
C ASP A 156 -12.35 -15.96 3.10
N SER A 157 -12.48 -14.65 2.83
CA SER A 157 -12.72 -14.09 1.50
C SER A 157 -11.47 -13.54 0.83
N GLY A 158 -10.33 -13.55 1.52
CA GLY A 158 -9.05 -13.02 1.04
C GLY A 158 -8.41 -13.89 -0.03
N VAL A 159 -7.46 -13.29 -0.76
CA VAL A 159 -6.76 -13.95 -1.87
C VAL A 159 -6.06 -15.23 -1.44
N TRP A 160 -5.36 -15.23 -0.30
CA TRP A 160 -4.65 -16.41 0.18
C TRP A 160 -5.59 -17.59 0.35
N GLN A 161 -6.73 -17.38 1.02
CA GLN A 161 -7.72 -18.43 1.22
C GLN A 161 -8.40 -18.84 -0.09
N LYS A 162 -8.81 -17.89 -0.93
CA LYS A 162 -9.61 -18.16 -2.13
C LYS A 162 -8.83 -18.85 -3.24
N GLN A 163 -7.57 -18.48 -3.44
CA GLN A 163 -6.77 -18.96 -4.56
C GLN A 163 -5.88 -20.15 -4.17
N PHE A 164 -5.41 -20.18 -2.91
CA PHE A 164 -4.43 -21.17 -2.47
C PHE A 164 -4.95 -22.09 -1.36
N GLY A 165 -6.16 -21.85 -0.83
CA GLY A 165 -6.77 -22.65 0.23
C GLY A 165 -6.20 -22.39 1.64
N SER A 166 -5.01 -21.78 1.73
CA SER A 166 -4.41 -21.23 2.94
C SER A 166 -3.26 -20.27 2.56
N VAL A 167 -2.82 -19.46 3.53
CA VAL A 167 -1.62 -18.61 3.38
C VAL A 167 -0.32 -19.41 3.27
N ASP A 168 -0.25 -20.60 3.87
CA ASP A 168 0.93 -21.46 3.80
C ASP A 168 1.24 -21.93 2.37
N HIS A 169 0.22 -21.99 1.52
CA HIS A 169 0.33 -22.37 0.11
C HIS A 169 0.50 -21.16 -0.84
N ALA A 170 0.48 -19.93 -0.32
CA ALA A 170 0.54 -18.73 -1.14
C ALA A 170 1.98 -18.47 -1.63
N GLY A 171 2.27 -18.90 -2.87
CA GLY A 171 3.57 -18.72 -3.54
C GLY A 171 4.41 -19.99 -3.66
N GLU A 172 3.84 -21.16 -3.35
CA GLU A 172 4.54 -22.43 -3.47
C GLU A 172 5.09 -22.68 -4.87
N GLY A 173 6.30 -23.24 -4.94
CA GLY A 173 6.98 -23.58 -6.19
C GLY A 173 7.58 -22.39 -6.92
N VAL A 174 7.50 -21.18 -6.35
CA VAL A 174 8.00 -19.93 -6.95
C VAL A 174 9.20 -19.38 -6.18
N ILE A 175 10.17 -18.83 -6.91
CA ILE A 175 11.43 -18.27 -6.40
C ILE A 175 11.47 -16.79 -6.78
N ILE A 176 11.54 -15.91 -5.78
CA ILE A 176 11.70 -14.47 -5.95
C ILE A 176 13.17 -14.08 -5.73
N GLY A 177 13.82 -13.59 -6.78
CA GLY A 177 15.12 -12.95 -6.74
C GLY A 177 15.03 -11.50 -6.24
N ILE A 178 15.76 -11.18 -5.18
CA ILE A 178 15.85 -9.84 -4.61
C ILE A 178 17.23 -9.27 -4.92
N ILE A 179 17.29 -8.30 -5.84
CA ILE A 179 18.52 -7.59 -6.18
C ILE A 179 18.53 -6.26 -5.42
N ASP A 180 19.28 -6.22 -4.31
CA ASP A 180 19.24 -5.09 -3.37
C ASP A 180 20.55 -5.00 -2.54
N SER A 181 20.46 -4.57 -1.28
CA SER A 181 21.54 -4.37 -0.31
C SER A 181 21.85 -5.59 0.56
N GLY A 182 21.20 -6.72 0.26
CA GLY A 182 21.35 -8.00 0.98
C GLY A 182 20.09 -8.38 1.75
N PHE A 183 20.25 -9.27 2.72
CA PHE A 183 19.21 -9.55 3.73
C PHE A 183 19.81 -9.77 5.12
N TRP A 184 19.01 -9.61 6.17
CA TRP A 184 19.38 -9.95 7.56
C TRP A 184 18.93 -11.37 7.91
N PRO A 185 19.80 -12.40 7.87
CA PRO A 185 19.39 -13.81 7.91
C PRO A 185 18.65 -14.23 9.19
N GLU A 186 18.96 -13.60 10.32
CA GLU A 186 18.37 -13.93 11.63
C GLU A 186 16.98 -13.32 11.82
N ASN A 187 16.49 -12.49 10.90
CA ASN A 187 15.15 -11.93 11.03
C ASN A 187 14.10 -13.05 10.95
N PRO A 188 13.10 -13.09 11.85
CA PRO A 188 12.05 -14.11 11.84
C PRO A 188 11.25 -14.19 10.53
N SER A 189 11.20 -13.09 9.76
CA SER A 189 10.60 -13.05 8.42
C SER A 189 11.25 -14.00 7.42
N PHE A 190 12.49 -14.42 7.68
CA PHE A 190 13.28 -15.33 6.85
C PHE A 190 13.55 -16.67 7.54
N ALA A 191 12.86 -16.97 8.65
CA ALA A 191 12.96 -18.24 9.32
C ALA A 191 12.60 -19.40 8.38
N ALA A 192 13.21 -20.57 8.61
CA ALA A 192 12.97 -21.76 7.81
C ALA A 192 11.47 -22.12 7.79
N LEU A 193 10.96 -22.44 6.60
CA LEU A 193 9.61 -22.93 6.41
C LEU A 193 9.45 -24.35 7.00
N PRO A 194 8.25 -24.75 7.43
CA PRO A 194 7.99 -26.11 7.92
C PRO A 194 8.27 -27.18 6.85
N GLU A 195 8.91 -28.28 7.25
CA GLU A 195 9.16 -29.45 6.39
C GLU A 195 8.27 -30.65 6.82
N PRO A 196 7.88 -31.55 5.89
CA PRO A 196 8.22 -31.55 4.47
C PRO A 196 7.44 -30.50 3.67
N ARG A 197 8.09 -29.89 2.68
CA ARG A 197 7.46 -28.94 1.76
C ARG A 197 6.81 -29.62 0.55
N PRO A 198 5.54 -29.32 0.21
CA PRO A 198 4.86 -29.96 -0.92
C PRO A 198 5.47 -29.56 -2.28
N ASP A 199 6.09 -28.38 -2.34
CA ASP A 199 6.70 -27.80 -3.55
C ASP A 199 8.19 -28.12 -3.71
N GLN A 200 8.79 -28.90 -2.80
CA GLN A 200 10.24 -29.12 -2.81
C GLN A 200 10.74 -29.70 -4.14
N SER A 201 10.00 -30.66 -4.72
CA SER A 201 10.36 -31.24 -6.02
C SER A 201 10.30 -30.26 -7.19
N ILE A 202 9.47 -29.21 -7.11
CA ILE A 202 9.38 -28.15 -8.12
C ILE A 202 10.61 -27.25 -8.00
N ILE A 203 10.99 -26.88 -6.77
CA ILE A 203 12.19 -26.10 -6.50
C ILE A 203 13.45 -26.85 -6.93
N ASP A 204 13.61 -28.12 -6.52
CA ASP A 204 14.77 -28.95 -6.87
C ASP A 204 14.95 -29.15 -8.39
N ALA A 205 13.86 -29.06 -9.17
CA ALA A 205 13.90 -29.25 -10.61
C ALA A 205 14.46 -28.03 -11.38
N LYS A 206 14.47 -26.84 -10.76
CA LYS A 206 14.85 -25.59 -11.43
C LYS A 206 15.91 -24.75 -10.71
N TRP A 207 16.04 -24.90 -9.39
CA TRP A 207 16.98 -24.11 -8.60
C TRP A 207 18.43 -24.57 -8.81
N ASN A 208 19.28 -23.66 -9.30
CA ASN A 208 20.71 -23.91 -9.51
C ASN A 208 21.62 -22.98 -8.68
N GLY A 209 21.03 -22.11 -7.87
CA GLY A 209 21.79 -21.14 -7.09
C GLY A 209 22.48 -21.72 -5.86
N GLU A 210 23.32 -20.88 -5.26
CA GLU A 210 24.12 -21.24 -4.11
C GLU A 210 23.97 -20.26 -2.95
N CYS A 211 24.48 -20.67 -1.78
CA CYS A 211 24.58 -19.80 -0.62
C CYS A 211 26.04 -19.44 -0.36
N VAL A 212 26.44 -18.25 -0.78
CA VAL A 212 27.78 -17.71 -0.53
C VAL A 212 27.85 -17.18 0.89
N ALA A 213 28.73 -17.74 1.71
CA ALA A 213 28.84 -17.35 3.11
C ALA A 213 29.38 -15.92 3.31
N GLY A 214 30.24 -15.43 2.40
CA GLY A 214 31.00 -14.17 2.55
C GLY A 214 32.40 -14.38 3.14
N ASP A 215 33.08 -13.28 3.48
CA ASP A 215 34.45 -13.31 4.03
C ASP A 215 34.56 -14.16 5.31
N GLU A 216 35.43 -15.16 5.29
CA GLU A 216 35.68 -16.12 6.39
C GLU A 216 36.21 -15.48 7.69
N SER A 217 36.67 -14.22 7.63
CA SER A 217 37.33 -13.54 8.75
C SER A 217 36.43 -12.59 9.55
N ALA A 218 35.16 -12.38 9.16
CA ALA A 218 34.26 -11.37 9.74
C ALA A 218 32.94 -11.96 10.30
N SER A 219 32.28 -11.22 11.21
CA SER A 219 30.95 -11.53 11.79
C SER A 219 29.78 -11.46 10.80
N GLY A 220 30.05 -11.28 9.51
CA GLY A 220 29.05 -11.07 8.46
C GLY A 220 28.52 -12.34 7.80
N GLN A 221 28.98 -13.52 8.20
CA GLN A 221 28.65 -14.77 7.49
C GLN A 221 27.14 -15.02 7.37
N VAL A 222 26.78 -15.61 6.23
CA VAL A 222 25.41 -15.97 5.86
C VAL A 222 25.27 -17.46 5.69
N THR A 223 24.21 -18.02 6.25
CA THR A 223 23.74 -19.37 5.93
C THR A 223 22.31 -19.31 5.44
N CYS A 224 22.04 -20.03 4.35
CA CYS A 224 20.73 -20.14 3.76
C CYS A 224 19.94 -21.27 4.43
N ASN A 225 18.63 -21.22 4.30
CA ASN A 225 17.71 -22.24 4.77
C ASN A 225 16.73 -22.58 3.63
N ASN A 226 15.61 -23.22 3.93
CA ASN A 226 14.60 -23.48 2.90
C ASN A 226 13.72 -22.25 2.60
N LYS A 227 13.73 -21.17 3.38
CA LYS A 227 13.03 -19.92 3.06
C LYS A 227 13.85 -19.04 2.11
N VAL A 228 15.05 -18.68 2.54
CA VAL A 228 16.06 -18.02 1.70
C VAL A 228 17.00 -19.11 1.22
N ILE A 229 16.84 -19.53 -0.03
CA ILE A 229 17.49 -20.73 -0.60
C ILE A 229 18.85 -20.43 -1.26
N GLY A 230 19.10 -19.15 -1.57
CA GLY A 230 20.34 -18.69 -2.18
C GLY A 230 20.68 -17.27 -1.76
N ALA A 231 21.97 -16.97 -1.71
CA ALA A 231 22.48 -15.66 -1.36
C ALA A 231 23.84 -15.41 -2.00
N ARG A 232 23.97 -14.34 -2.80
CA ARG A 232 25.19 -13.87 -3.46
C ARG A 232 25.41 -12.39 -3.19
N TYR A 233 26.62 -11.90 -3.45
CA TYR A 233 26.97 -10.48 -3.35
C TYR A 233 27.96 -10.06 -4.46
N TYR A 234 27.91 -8.80 -4.86
CA TYR A 234 28.66 -8.23 -5.98
C TYR A 234 29.25 -6.88 -5.59
N ASP A 235 30.53 -6.85 -5.23
CA ASP A 235 31.21 -5.66 -4.68
C ASP A 235 32.34 -5.13 -5.57
N GLU A 236 32.52 -5.71 -6.76
CA GLU A 236 33.63 -5.37 -7.65
C GLU A 236 33.68 -3.87 -7.95
N GLY A 237 34.79 -3.23 -7.56
CA GLY A 237 35.06 -1.81 -7.78
C GLY A 237 34.22 -0.84 -6.94
N VAL A 238 33.33 -1.30 -6.06
CA VAL A 238 32.50 -0.41 -5.22
C VAL A 238 33.27 -0.06 -3.95
N GLU A 239 33.36 1.23 -3.62
CA GLU A 239 33.84 1.69 -2.32
C GLU A 239 32.64 1.87 -1.38
N TYR A 240 32.71 1.29 -0.19
CA TYR A 240 31.66 1.32 0.81
C TYR A 240 32.22 1.55 2.22
N VAL A 241 31.34 1.83 3.17
CA VAL A 241 31.73 2.14 4.56
C VAL A 241 32.47 0.96 5.20
N ALA A 242 33.42 1.25 6.09
CA ALA A 242 34.30 0.22 6.67
C ALA A 242 33.56 -0.86 7.48
N ASP A 243 32.39 -0.53 8.03
CA ASP A 243 31.57 -1.42 8.85
C ASP A 243 30.59 -2.30 8.03
N GLU A 244 30.58 -2.14 6.71
CA GLU A 244 29.75 -2.93 5.79
C GLU A 244 30.24 -4.38 5.68
N TYR A 245 29.35 -5.30 5.32
CA TYR A 245 29.67 -6.72 5.24
C TYR A 245 30.02 -7.15 3.82
N ALA A 246 31.26 -7.62 3.59
CA ALA A 246 31.69 -8.32 2.37
C ALA A 246 31.07 -9.74 2.29
N SER A 247 29.74 -9.79 2.24
CA SER A 247 28.87 -10.96 2.25
C SER A 247 27.47 -10.55 1.77
N PRO A 248 26.53 -11.49 1.55
CA PRO A 248 25.14 -11.16 1.26
C PRO A 248 24.37 -10.53 2.44
N ARG A 249 24.97 -10.39 3.62
CA ARG A 249 24.33 -9.78 4.79
C ARG A 249 24.05 -8.30 4.54
N ASP A 250 22.86 -7.89 4.95
CA ASP A 250 22.39 -6.52 4.84
C ASP A 250 22.87 -5.65 6.01
N TYR A 251 23.66 -4.63 5.71
CA TYR A 251 23.99 -3.56 6.65
C TYR A 251 23.05 -2.36 6.53
N HIS A 252 22.43 -2.14 5.36
CA HIS A 252 21.60 -0.97 5.10
C HIS A 252 20.18 -1.15 5.65
N GLY A 253 19.63 -2.36 5.61
CA GLY A 253 18.27 -2.70 5.99
C GLY A 253 17.25 -2.65 4.85
N HIS A 254 17.60 -2.01 3.72
CA HIS A 254 16.67 -1.83 2.61
C HIS A 254 16.33 -3.16 1.91
N GLY A 255 17.32 -4.03 1.71
CA GLY A 255 17.13 -5.31 1.05
C GLY A 255 16.33 -6.29 1.91
N SER A 256 16.56 -6.27 3.22
CA SER A 256 15.73 -7.01 4.18
C SER A 256 14.27 -6.57 4.13
N HIS A 257 14.03 -5.25 4.06
CA HIS A 257 12.68 -4.68 4.03
C HIS A 257 11.91 -5.07 2.77
N VAL A 258 12.58 -4.96 1.63
CA VAL A 258 12.02 -5.31 0.32
C VAL A 258 11.78 -6.82 0.19
N ALA A 259 12.73 -7.66 0.63
CA ALA A 259 12.59 -9.11 0.62
C ALA A 259 11.42 -9.58 1.50
N ALA A 260 11.30 -9.02 2.71
CA ALA A 260 10.22 -9.35 3.63
C ALA A 260 8.85 -8.84 3.12
N THR A 261 8.80 -7.70 2.44
CA THR A 261 7.56 -7.21 1.82
C THR A 261 7.08 -8.14 0.69
N ALA A 262 8.00 -8.65 -0.13
CA ALA A 262 7.65 -9.55 -1.23
C ALA A 262 7.20 -10.93 -0.72
N ALA A 263 7.99 -11.53 0.16
CA ALA A 263 7.80 -12.91 0.58
C ALA A 263 8.26 -13.20 2.01
N GLY A 264 8.21 -12.24 2.94
CA GLY A 264 8.41 -12.54 4.36
C GLY A 264 7.39 -13.57 4.87
N ASN A 265 7.80 -14.39 5.84
CA ASN A 265 6.92 -15.37 6.48
C ASN A 265 5.63 -14.72 7.00
N HIS A 266 4.56 -15.49 7.03
CA HIS A 266 3.27 -15.04 7.53
C HIS A 266 3.27 -14.98 9.06
N GLY A 267 2.50 -14.05 9.64
CA GLY A 267 2.22 -14.08 11.07
C GLY A 267 3.41 -13.68 11.95
N VAL A 268 4.37 -12.93 11.43
CA VAL A 268 5.60 -12.59 12.17
C VAL A 268 5.35 -11.42 13.12
N ASP A 269 5.59 -11.64 14.40
CA ASP A 269 5.46 -10.62 15.45
C ASP A 269 6.56 -9.55 15.33
N ALA A 270 6.16 -8.31 15.10
CA ALA A 270 6.98 -7.11 15.06
C ALA A 270 6.77 -6.20 16.29
N GLY A 271 6.30 -6.77 17.41
CA GLY A 271 6.10 -6.06 18.67
C GLY A 271 5.01 -5.01 18.58
N ASP A 272 5.31 -3.78 19.00
CA ASP A 272 4.37 -2.64 18.93
C ASP A 272 3.98 -2.24 17.49
N MET A 273 4.67 -2.81 16.49
CA MET A 273 4.34 -2.69 15.06
C MET A 273 3.41 -3.79 14.56
N GLY A 274 3.02 -4.74 15.43
CA GLY A 274 2.01 -5.76 15.18
C GLY A 274 2.54 -6.90 14.32
N THR A 275 1.66 -7.53 13.55
CA THR A 275 2.02 -8.75 12.82
C THR A 275 2.29 -8.46 11.35
N VAL A 276 3.48 -8.78 10.86
CA VAL A 276 3.87 -8.56 9.44
C VAL A 276 3.77 -9.84 8.62
N SER A 277 3.56 -9.69 7.31
CA SER A 277 3.55 -10.79 6.34
C SER A 277 3.93 -10.27 4.96
N GLY A 278 4.72 -11.04 4.21
CA GLY A 278 4.95 -10.77 2.79
C GLY A 278 3.70 -11.06 1.95
N MET A 279 3.67 -10.58 0.71
CA MET A 279 2.54 -10.87 -0.19
C MET A 279 2.47 -12.36 -0.58
N ALA A 280 3.63 -13.03 -0.72
CA ALA A 280 3.74 -14.46 -1.03
C ALA A 280 4.54 -15.23 0.05
N PRO A 281 3.97 -15.50 1.24
CA PRO A 281 4.71 -16.12 2.34
C PRO A 281 5.26 -17.53 2.06
N GLY A 282 4.62 -18.29 1.16
CA GLY A 282 5.07 -19.63 0.75
C GLY A 282 6.18 -19.65 -0.31
N ALA A 283 6.49 -18.50 -0.94
CA ALA A 283 7.54 -18.42 -1.96
C ALA A 283 8.95 -18.51 -1.36
N ARG A 284 9.90 -19.00 -2.15
CA ARG A 284 11.34 -19.02 -1.80
C ARG A 284 11.98 -17.68 -2.19
N ILE A 285 13.02 -17.30 -1.45
CA ILE A 285 13.77 -16.05 -1.69
C ILE A 285 15.20 -16.41 -2.14
N ALA A 286 15.69 -15.74 -3.16
CA ALA A 286 17.10 -15.74 -3.56
C ALA A 286 17.65 -14.31 -3.50
N VAL A 287 18.72 -14.08 -2.75
CA VAL A 287 19.24 -12.73 -2.50
C VAL A 287 20.49 -12.45 -3.34
N TYR A 288 20.54 -11.29 -3.97
CA TYR A 288 21.63 -10.82 -4.82
C TYR A 288 22.04 -9.42 -4.37
N LYS A 289 22.99 -9.32 -3.43
CA LYS A 289 23.45 -8.03 -2.92
C LYS A 289 24.31 -7.30 -3.95
N ALA A 290 23.77 -6.29 -4.60
CA ALA A 290 24.48 -5.46 -5.58
C ALA A 290 24.58 -3.98 -5.17
N CYS A 291 23.85 -3.59 -4.12
CA CYS A 291 23.88 -2.27 -3.52
C CYS A 291 24.68 -2.27 -2.21
N TRP A 292 25.55 -1.27 -2.03
CA TRP A 292 26.43 -1.16 -0.86
C TRP A 292 26.27 0.18 -0.16
N ARG A 293 26.36 0.22 1.17
CA ARG A 293 26.17 1.47 1.90
C ARG A 293 27.32 2.44 1.66
N VAL A 294 26.95 3.65 1.26
CA VAL A 294 27.84 4.81 1.13
C VAL A 294 27.34 5.96 1.99
N GLY A 295 28.18 6.44 2.90
CA GLY A 295 27.80 7.48 3.86
C GLY A 295 26.67 7.05 4.81
N ALA A 296 25.83 8.01 5.23
CA ALA A 296 24.80 7.77 6.25
C ALA A 296 23.62 6.91 5.74
N SER A 297 23.09 7.20 4.55
CA SER A 297 21.86 6.57 4.01
C SER A 297 21.94 6.21 2.51
N GLY A 298 23.12 6.33 1.90
CA GLY A 298 23.28 6.10 0.47
C GLY A 298 23.46 4.62 0.10
N CYS A 299 22.94 4.27 -1.08
CA CYS A 299 23.16 3.00 -1.76
C CYS A 299 24.02 3.25 -3.01
N SER A 300 25.13 2.52 -3.15
CA SER A 300 25.97 2.54 -4.35
C SER A 300 25.91 1.20 -5.05
N LEU A 301 25.53 1.21 -6.32
CA LEU A 301 25.53 0.05 -7.21
C LEU A 301 26.30 0.41 -8.49
N ARG A 302 27.22 -0.46 -8.90
CA ARG A 302 27.82 -0.40 -10.23
C ARG A 302 26.96 -1.15 -11.23
N VAL A 303 26.86 -0.61 -12.44
CA VAL A 303 26.10 -1.20 -13.55
C VAL A 303 26.51 -2.65 -13.82
N SER A 304 27.81 -2.96 -13.79
CA SER A 304 28.34 -4.33 -13.95
C SER A 304 27.78 -5.30 -12.90
N ASN A 305 27.67 -4.85 -11.65
CA ASN A 305 27.21 -5.67 -10.53
C ASN A 305 25.70 -5.92 -10.63
N GLY A 306 24.95 -4.91 -11.09
CA GLY A 306 23.52 -5.08 -11.42
C GLY A 306 23.31 -6.09 -12.55
N VAL A 307 24.09 -6.01 -13.63
CA VAL A 307 24.01 -6.97 -14.75
C VAL A 307 24.38 -8.38 -14.29
N ALA A 308 25.48 -8.54 -13.55
CA ALA A 308 25.89 -9.85 -13.01
C ALA A 308 24.83 -10.46 -12.08
N ALA A 309 24.21 -9.63 -11.23
CA ALA A 309 23.12 -10.08 -10.36
C ALA A 309 21.91 -10.59 -11.15
N ILE A 310 21.53 -9.92 -12.25
CA ILE A 310 20.42 -10.35 -13.11
C ILE A 310 20.78 -11.64 -13.84
N GLU A 311 22.00 -11.74 -14.36
CA GLU A 311 22.52 -12.94 -15.04
C GLU A 311 22.45 -14.17 -14.13
N ASP A 312 23.02 -14.07 -12.92
CA ASP A 312 23.00 -15.16 -11.95
C ASP A 312 21.58 -15.48 -11.49
N ALA A 313 20.71 -14.48 -11.32
CA ALA A 313 19.32 -14.72 -10.97
C ALA A 313 18.59 -15.59 -12.00
N VAL A 314 18.74 -15.27 -13.29
CA VAL A 314 18.15 -16.06 -14.38
C VAL A 314 18.76 -17.47 -14.42
N ASN A 315 20.08 -17.60 -14.32
CA ASN A 315 20.77 -18.90 -14.33
C ASN A 315 20.40 -19.78 -13.14
N ASP A 316 20.20 -19.18 -11.97
CA ASP A 316 19.83 -19.86 -10.73
C ASP A 316 18.36 -20.33 -10.75
N GLY A 317 17.56 -19.89 -11.73
CA GLY A 317 16.19 -20.34 -11.96
C GLY A 317 15.11 -19.55 -11.22
N VAL A 318 15.33 -18.25 -10.98
CA VAL A 318 14.30 -17.38 -10.39
C VAL A 318 13.12 -17.16 -11.36
N ASP A 319 11.90 -17.04 -10.82
CA ASP A 319 10.70 -16.76 -11.63
C ASP A 319 10.34 -15.27 -11.64
N VAL A 320 10.68 -14.57 -10.55
CA VAL A 320 10.40 -13.15 -10.35
C VAL A 320 11.66 -12.44 -9.88
N ILE A 321 11.97 -11.28 -10.45
CA ILE A 321 12.98 -10.36 -9.94
C ILE A 321 12.28 -9.12 -9.38
N ASN A 322 12.61 -8.76 -8.15
CA ASN A 322 12.37 -7.43 -7.62
C ASN A 322 13.68 -6.62 -7.65
N TYR A 323 13.60 -5.40 -8.21
CA TYR A 323 14.71 -4.46 -8.25
C TYR A 323 14.25 -3.07 -7.76
N SER A 324 14.61 -2.73 -6.53
CA SER A 324 14.18 -1.51 -5.84
C SER A 324 15.28 -0.45 -5.79
N ILE A 325 15.99 -0.29 -6.91
CA ILE A 325 17.11 0.64 -7.09
C ILE A 325 16.78 1.53 -8.29
N SER A 326 17.28 2.77 -8.28
CA SER A 326 17.08 3.72 -9.39
C SER A 326 17.55 3.17 -10.74
N GLY A 327 16.93 3.62 -11.83
CA GLY A 327 17.34 3.30 -13.19
C GLY A 327 17.31 4.51 -14.13
N SER A 328 17.60 4.25 -15.40
CA SER A 328 17.57 5.26 -16.45
C SER A 328 16.17 5.88 -16.63
N THR A 329 16.14 7.18 -16.85
CA THR A 329 14.96 7.96 -17.25
C THR A 329 14.98 8.31 -18.75
N THR A 330 16.13 8.20 -19.41
CA THR A 330 16.38 8.76 -20.75
C THR A 330 16.57 7.71 -21.85
N THR A 331 16.74 6.44 -21.51
CA THR A 331 16.95 5.35 -22.49
C THR A 331 16.26 4.07 -22.03
N THR A 332 15.90 3.24 -23.02
CA THR A 332 15.33 1.91 -22.83
C THR A 332 16.36 0.78 -23.00
N PHE A 333 17.58 1.06 -23.48
CA PHE A 333 18.59 0.04 -23.81
C PHE A 333 19.98 0.28 -23.19
N ASP A 334 20.05 0.69 -21.91
CA ASP A 334 21.30 0.56 -21.15
C ASP A 334 21.57 -0.91 -20.74
N PRO A 335 22.80 -1.27 -20.29
CA PRO A 335 23.15 -2.66 -20.00
C PRO A 335 22.23 -3.37 -18.99
N VAL A 336 21.71 -2.66 -17.99
CA VAL A 336 20.80 -3.25 -16.99
C VAL A 336 19.45 -3.55 -17.64
N HIS A 337 18.94 -2.62 -18.44
CA HIS A 337 17.67 -2.81 -19.14
C HIS A 337 17.74 -3.89 -20.23
N LEU A 338 18.88 -4.04 -20.90
CA LEU A 338 19.17 -5.17 -21.79
C LEU A 338 19.23 -6.51 -21.03
N ALA A 339 19.78 -6.54 -19.82
CA ALA A 339 19.73 -7.73 -18.99
C ALA A 339 18.27 -8.09 -18.63
N TYR A 340 17.44 -7.11 -18.28
CA TYR A 340 16.00 -7.33 -18.07
C TYR A 340 15.25 -7.79 -19.33
N PHE A 341 15.63 -7.31 -20.51
CA PHE A 341 15.06 -7.77 -21.76
C PHE A 341 15.23 -9.28 -21.87
N ASN A 342 16.46 -9.75 -21.63
CA ASN A 342 16.78 -11.17 -21.72
C ASN A 342 16.17 -11.99 -20.57
N ALA A 343 16.09 -11.43 -19.36
CA ALA A 343 15.39 -12.08 -18.25
C ALA A 343 13.90 -12.28 -18.56
N ALA A 344 13.21 -11.24 -19.04
CA ALA A 344 11.81 -11.33 -19.44
C ALA A 344 11.61 -12.27 -20.63
N ALA A 345 12.53 -12.28 -21.59
CA ALA A 345 12.53 -13.23 -22.71
C ALA A 345 12.72 -14.68 -22.25
N ALA A 346 13.44 -14.90 -21.15
CA ALA A 346 13.60 -16.20 -20.51
C ALA A 346 12.41 -16.59 -19.60
N GLY A 347 11.36 -15.76 -19.55
CA GLY A 347 10.16 -16.03 -18.76
C GLY A 347 10.17 -15.48 -17.33
N VAL A 348 11.18 -14.67 -16.97
CA VAL A 348 11.28 -14.07 -15.63
C VAL A 348 10.48 -12.77 -15.56
N PHE A 349 9.55 -12.66 -14.61
CA PHE A 349 8.84 -11.41 -14.37
C PHE A 349 9.71 -10.41 -13.62
N VAL A 350 9.71 -9.15 -14.04
CA VAL A 350 10.55 -8.10 -13.44
C VAL A 350 9.70 -6.96 -12.91
N ALA A 351 9.83 -6.66 -11.61
CA ALA A 351 9.21 -5.52 -10.92
C ALA A 351 10.27 -4.50 -10.49
N ASN A 352 10.11 -3.25 -10.93
CA ASN A 352 11.03 -2.17 -10.61
C ASN A 352 10.32 -0.97 -10.00
N SER A 353 10.97 -0.32 -9.05
CA SER A 353 10.51 0.93 -8.43
C SER A 353 10.53 2.11 -9.42
N ALA A 354 9.46 2.90 -9.54
CA ALA A 354 9.40 4.05 -10.45
C ALA A 354 10.39 5.19 -10.12
N GLY A 355 10.95 5.22 -8.91
CA GLY A 355 11.85 6.27 -8.41
C GLY A 355 11.14 7.24 -7.47
N ASN A 356 11.91 8.00 -6.67
CA ASN A 356 11.39 8.87 -5.62
C ASN A 356 11.67 10.38 -5.88
N ASN A 357 11.77 10.79 -7.15
CA ASN A 357 12.13 12.14 -7.57
C ASN A 357 10.92 13.00 -7.99
N GLY A 358 9.69 12.58 -7.67
CA GLY A 358 8.50 13.42 -7.80
C GLY A 358 8.57 14.67 -6.91
N PRO A 359 7.66 15.65 -7.10
CA PRO A 359 6.47 15.62 -7.96
C PRO A 359 6.68 16.15 -9.38
N GLY A 360 7.92 16.46 -9.76
CA GLY A 360 8.24 16.92 -11.11
C GLY A 360 7.80 15.94 -12.20
N SER A 361 7.46 16.47 -13.37
CA SER A 361 7.09 15.67 -14.55
C SER A 361 8.32 14.96 -15.13
N SER A 362 8.09 13.83 -15.82
CA SER A 362 9.13 13.06 -16.51
C SER A 362 10.28 12.61 -15.60
N THR A 363 9.96 12.32 -14.34
CA THR A 363 10.91 11.84 -13.33
C THR A 363 10.96 10.32 -13.24
N VAL A 364 10.00 9.63 -13.87
CA VAL A 364 9.89 8.16 -13.85
C VAL A 364 11.09 7.48 -14.50
N ALA A 365 11.69 6.54 -13.76
CA ALA A 365 12.73 5.65 -14.24
C ALA A 365 12.14 4.38 -14.86
N HIS A 366 13.00 3.55 -15.46
CA HIS A 366 12.61 2.23 -15.97
C HIS A 366 11.60 2.30 -17.11
N ASN A 367 11.96 3.06 -18.13
CA ASN A 367 11.09 3.40 -19.26
C ASN A 367 11.00 2.28 -20.33
N THR A 368 11.14 1.00 -19.95
CA THR A 368 11.10 -0.13 -20.90
C THR A 368 9.77 -0.88 -20.86
N PRO A 369 9.36 -1.52 -21.98
CA PRO A 369 8.14 -2.31 -22.01
C PRO A 369 8.18 -3.64 -21.24
N TRP A 370 9.32 -4.31 -21.21
CA TRP A 370 9.45 -5.69 -20.71
C TRP A 370 9.54 -5.83 -19.18
N ILE A 371 9.45 -4.71 -18.45
CA ILE A 371 9.46 -4.68 -16.97
C ILE A 371 8.23 -3.95 -16.44
N THR A 372 7.81 -4.26 -15.22
CA THR A 372 6.70 -3.59 -14.54
C THR A 372 7.23 -2.48 -13.65
N THR A 373 6.96 -1.22 -14.01
CA THR A 373 7.41 -0.03 -13.26
C THR A 373 6.34 0.42 -12.27
N VAL A 374 6.68 0.45 -10.98
CA VAL A 374 5.72 0.54 -9.88
C VAL A 374 5.82 1.88 -9.15
N ALA A 375 4.73 2.65 -9.16
CA ALA A 375 4.59 3.86 -8.33
C ALA A 375 4.20 3.53 -6.88
N ALA A 376 4.32 4.53 -6.00
CA ALA A 376 4.01 4.41 -4.58
C ALA A 376 2.73 5.17 -4.23
N SER A 377 1.80 4.47 -3.61
CA SER A 377 0.62 5.04 -2.98
C SER A 377 0.54 4.67 -1.50
N SER A 378 -0.26 5.39 -0.72
CA SER A 378 -0.57 5.03 0.66
C SER A 378 -1.44 3.79 0.77
N HIS A 379 -1.47 3.22 1.98
CA HIS A 379 -2.52 2.32 2.45
C HIS A 379 -3.40 3.06 3.46
N ASP A 380 -4.38 2.36 4.03
CA ASP A 380 -5.42 2.91 4.91
C ASP A 380 -5.01 3.16 6.36
N ARG A 381 -3.73 3.03 6.69
CA ARG A 381 -3.20 3.32 8.03
C ARG A 381 -2.38 4.60 7.97
N ALA A 382 -2.68 5.52 8.87
CA ALA A 382 -1.88 6.71 9.14
C ALA A 382 -1.74 6.91 10.64
N TYR A 383 -0.82 7.78 11.03
CA TYR A 383 -0.67 8.22 12.42
C TYR A 383 -0.82 9.72 12.49
N GLU A 384 -1.70 10.19 13.37
CA GLU A 384 -1.92 11.60 13.65
C GLU A 384 -1.34 11.98 15.00
N ALA A 385 -0.69 13.14 15.06
CA ALA A 385 -0.28 13.79 16.29
C ALA A 385 -0.51 15.29 16.15
N THR A 386 -0.62 15.99 17.28
CA THR A 386 -0.95 17.42 17.28
C THR A 386 0.05 18.24 18.06
N VAL A 387 0.29 19.45 17.60
CA VAL A 387 0.96 20.52 18.35
C VAL A 387 -0.10 21.40 18.99
N ILE A 388 -0.05 21.58 20.31
CA ILE A 388 -0.96 22.44 21.07
C ILE A 388 -0.19 23.69 21.49
N LEU A 389 -0.73 24.86 21.14
CA LEU A 389 -0.16 26.17 21.48
C LEU A 389 -0.70 26.67 22.84
N PRO A 390 -0.05 27.67 23.48
CA PRO A 390 -0.46 28.18 24.79
C PRO A 390 -1.88 28.77 24.84
N ASP A 391 -2.40 29.25 23.71
CA ASP A 391 -3.76 29.80 23.59
C ASP A 391 -4.83 28.72 23.33
N GLY A 392 -4.44 27.44 23.26
CA GLY A 392 -5.29 26.30 22.97
C GLY A 392 -5.48 26.02 21.48
N THR A 393 -4.83 26.76 20.58
CA THR A 393 -4.83 26.44 19.15
C THR A 393 -4.16 25.09 18.91
N VAL A 394 -4.78 24.26 18.06
CA VAL A 394 -4.29 22.91 17.72
C VAL A 394 -3.88 22.87 16.25
N ALA A 395 -2.65 22.45 15.99
CA ALA A 395 -2.13 22.15 14.66
C ALA A 395 -1.98 20.63 14.52
N THR A 396 -2.66 20.03 13.54
CA THR A 396 -2.69 18.58 13.36
C THR A 396 -1.73 18.14 12.26
N GLY A 397 -0.93 17.11 12.52
CA GLY A 397 0.05 16.58 11.58
C GLY A 397 0.21 15.07 11.67
N ALA A 398 1.23 14.56 11.00
CA ALA A 398 1.64 13.16 11.13
C ALA A 398 2.65 12.99 12.27
N GLY A 399 2.49 11.94 13.07
CA GLY A 399 3.44 11.62 14.14
C GLY A 399 3.07 10.35 14.90
N ARG A 400 4.09 9.59 15.31
CA ARG A 400 3.95 8.31 16.03
C ARG A 400 4.56 8.32 17.43
N GLY A 401 5.22 9.43 17.79
CA GLY A 401 6.01 9.53 19.01
C GLY A 401 5.15 9.58 20.29
N ALA A 402 5.80 9.41 21.42
CA ALA A 402 5.18 9.63 22.73
C ALA A 402 4.74 11.09 22.89
N ALA A 403 3.80 11.34 23.82
CA ALA A 403 3.43 12.69 24.20
C ALA A 403 4.61 13.43 24.83
N LEU A 404 4.71 14.73 24.57
CA LEU A 404 5.65 15.64 25.19
C LEU A 404 4.87 16.79 25.82
N ALA A 405 5.01 16.95 27.15
CA ALA A 405 4.36 18.03 27.88
C ALA A 405 4.82 19.42 27.37
N ALA A 406 4.04 20.46 27.72
CA ALA A 406 4.38 21.84 27.40
C ALA A 406 5.86 22.15 27.70
N THR A 407 6.61 22.44 26.64
CA THR A 407 8.07 22.64 26.66
C THR A 407 8.41 23.83 25.77
N GLU A 408 9.34 24.68 26.21
CA GLU A 408 9.80 25.82 25.42
C GLU A 408 10.26 25.38 24.01
N ALA A 409 9.82 26.09 22.99
CA ALA A 409 10.13 25.81 21.60
C ALA A 409 10.96 26.92 20.97
N VAL A 410 11.74 26.57 19.96
CA VAL A 410 12.62 27.51 19.26
C VAL A 410 12.69 27.18 17.77
N LEU A 411 12.78 28.22 16.94
CA LEU A 411 12.97 28.05 15.51
C LEU A 411 14.43 27.67 15.23
N SER A 412 14.64 26.59 14.48
CA SER A 412 15.99 26.07 14.14
C SER A 412 16.96 27.14 13.62
N SER A 413 16.48 28.12 12.84
CA SER A 413 17.29 29.23 12.31
C SER A 413 17.93 30.14 13.37
N GLU A 414 17.48 30.07 14.63
CA GLU A 414 17.97 30.91 15.74
C GLU A 414 18.99 30.18 16.61
N VAL A 415 19.07 28.85 16.48
CA VAL A 415 19.86 27.96 17.35
C VAL A 415 21.00 27.28 16.61
N GLY A 416 21.41 27.82 15.47
CA GLY A 416 22.56 27.32 14.72
C GLY A 416 23.89 27.58 15.43
N VAL A 417 24.85 26.68 15.21
CA VAL A 417 26.26 26.91 15.55
C VAL A 417 26.83 28.08 14.74
N THR A 418 27.76 28.82 15.32
CA THR A 418 28.33 30.01 14.67
C THR A 418 29.08 29.61 13.39
N GLY A 419 28.69 30.19 12.26
CA GLY A 419 29.34 29.96 10.96
C GLY A 419 28.81 28.78 10.14
N ALA A 420 27.80 28.06 10.64
CA ALA A 420 27.10 27.06 9.83
C ALA A 420 26.27 27.69 8.70
N ASP A 421 26.04 26.91 7.63
CA ASP A 421 25.18 27.31 6.53
C ASP A 421 23.74 27.53 7.02
N PRO A 422 23.13 28.73 6.84
CA PRO A 422 21.77 29.01 7.29
C PRO A 422 20.71 28.04 6.74
N VAL A 423 20.89 27.52 5.52
CA VAL A 423 19.96 26.55 4.94
C VAL A 423 20.05 25.21 5.68
N ALA A 424 21.27 24.72 5.92
CA ALA A 424 21.51 23.51 6.70
C ALA A 424 20.99 23.62 8.15
N VAL A 425 21.20 24.78 8.80
CA VAL A 425 20.67 25.06 10.16
C VAL A 425 19.15 25.03 10.18
N ARG A 426 18.49 25.75 9.26
CA ARG A 426 17.01 25.78 9.16
C ARG A 426 16.44 24.38 8.92
N GLN A 427 17.22 23.51 8.30
CA GLN A 427 16.87 22.12 8.01
C GLN A 427 17.38 21.14 9.08
N CYS A 428 17.95 21.59 10.21
CA CYS A 428 18.43 20.73 11.29
C CYS A 428 19.37 19.62 10.80
N HIS A 429 20.37 19.95 9.99
CA HIS A 429 21.41 18.99 9.58
C HIS A 429 22.27 18.59 10.78
N LEU A 430 22.80 17.36 10.77
CA LEU A 430 23.71 16.89 11.83
C LEU A 430 24.86 17.88 12.08
N GLY A 431 25.15 18.15 13.36
CA GLY A 431 26.23 19.05 13.78
C GLY A 431 26.00 20.54 13.51
N THR A 432 24.82 20.95 13.03
CA THR A 432 24.52 22.37 12.75
C THR A 432 23.82 23.10 13.89
N LEU A 433 23.28 22.37 14.87
CA LEU A 433 22.55 22.91 16.01
C LEU A 433 23.49 23.14 17.21
N ASP A 434 23.36 24.28 17.88
CA ASP A 434 24.12 24.65 19.08
C ASP A 434 23.49 24.03 20.32
N GLU A 435 24.20 23.07 20.93
CA GLU A 435 23.72 22.30 22.10
C GLU A 435 23.21 23.20 23.23
N ALA A 436 23.93 24.28 23.56
CA ALA A 436 23.54 25.18 24.64
C ALA A 436 22.25 25.96 24.33
N LYS A 437 21.89 26.05 23.05
CA LYS A 437 20.66 26.69 22.58
C LYS A 437 19.53 25.69 22.29
N VAL A 438 19.78 24.39 22.30
CA VAL A 438 18.77 23.37 22.01
C VAL A 438 18.41 22.55 23.24
N ASP A 439 19.33 22.38 24.18
CA ASP A 439 19.12 21.59 25.40
C ASP A 439 17.80 21.96 26.10
N GLY A 440 16.94 20.95 26.27
CA GLY A 440 15.63 21.09 26.91
C GLY A 440 14.52 21.76 26.08
N ARG A 441 14.74 22.09 24.80
CA ARG A 441 13.77 22.79 23.95
C ARG A 441 13.28 22.01 22.74
N ILE A 442 12.01 22.19 22.39
CA ILE A 442 11.43 21.68 21.14
C ILE A 442 12.00 22.49 19.98
N VAL A 443 12.56 21.82 18.97
CA VAL A 443 13.12 22.50 17.79
C VAL A 443 12.14 22.46 16.63
N VAL A 444 11.85 23.62 16.04
CA VAL A 444 11.01 23.73 14.84
C VAL A 444 11.88 23.78 13.58
N CYS A 445 11.86 22.69 12.82
CA CYS A 445 12.73 22.42 11.68
C CYS A 445 11.96 22.51 10.35
N ALA A 446 12.55 23.16 9.33
CA ALA A 446 11.98 23.12 7.99
C ALA A 446 12.28 21.77 7.31
N ARG A 447 11.32 21.26 6.53
CA ARG A 447 11.56 20.21 5.55
C ARG A 447 12.61 20.69 4.53
N GLY A 448 13.45 19.76 4.05
CA GLY A 448 14.62 20.12 3.24
C GLY A 448 15.28 18.95 2.53
N ALA A 449 16.54 19.14 2.13
CA ALA A 449 17.27 18.17 1.30
C ALA A 449 17.80 16.94 2.07
N ASN A 450 17.94 17.03 3.40
CA ASN A 450 18.34 15.92 4.25
C ASN A 450 17.16 15.04 4.69
N ASP A 451 17.47 13.86 5.22
CA ASP A 451 16.47 12.88 5.65
C ASP A 451 15.65 13.40 6.84
N ARG A 452 14.35 13.08 6.89
CA ARG A 452 13.46 13.56 7.95
C ARG A 452 13.88 13.04 9.33
N VAL A 453 14.30 11.78 9.39
CA VAL A 453 14.79 11.13 10.62
C VAL A 453 16.14 11.67 11.07
N GLU A 454 17.01 12.10 10.13
CA GLU A 454 18.28 12.76 10.44
C GLU A 454 18.05 14.06 11.23
N LYS A 455 16.99 14.82 10.90
CA LYS A 455 16.63 16.05 11.62
C LYS A 455 16.34 15.79 13.09
N SER A 456 15.51 14.78 13.38
CA SER A 456 15.22 14.39 14.76
C SER A 456 16.46 13.87 15.48
N LEU A 457 17.38 13.20 14.77
CA LEU A 457 18.65 12.78 15.35
C LEU A 457 19.55 13.98 15.70
N ALA A 458 19.61 15.01 14.84
CA ALA A 458 20.34 16.24 15.14
C ALA A 458 19.77 16.94 16.39
N VAL A 459 18.44 17.00 16.51
CA VAL A 459 17.77 17.56 17.69
C VAL A 459 18.08 16.74 18.94
N TYR A 460 17.98 15.41 18.86
CA TYR A 460 18.33 14.49 19.95
C TYR A 460 19.78 14.69 20.42
N GLN A 461 20.74 14.70 19.49
CA GLN A 461 22.17 14.87 19.78
C GLN A 461 22.47 16.23 20.41
N ALA A 462 21.69 17.27 20.07
CA ALA A 462 21.82 18.59 20.65
C ALA A 462 21.08 18.78 21.99
N GLY A 463 20.47 17.72 22.56
CA GLY A 463 19.77 17.75 23.84
C GLY A 463 18.29 18.16 23.78
N GLY A 464 17.72 18.28 22.58
CA GLY A 464 16.32 18.65 22.40
C GLY A 464 15.37 17.47 22.68
N PRO A 465 14.30 17.65 23.48
CA PRO A 465 13.36 16.58 23.81
C PRO A 465 12.29 16.31 22.74
N GLY A 466 12.16 17.16 21.71
CA GLY A 466 11.12 17.03 20.69
C GLY A 466 11.35 17.90 19.46
N MET A 467 10.65 17.60 18.37
CA MET A 467 10.76 18.34 17.10
C MET A 467 9.38 18.62 16.50
N VAL A 468 9.20 19.81 15.93
CA VAL A 468 8.09 20.07 14.99
C VAL A 468 8.69 20.30 13.62
N MET A 469 8.29 19.49 12.64
CA MET A 469 8.76 19.62 11.27
C MET A 469 7.66 20.24 10.41
N TYR A 470 7.99 21.19 9.53
CA TYR A 470 7.01 21.81 8.65
C TYR A 470 7.45 21.79 7.18
N ASN A 471 6.48 21.57 6.29
CA ASN A 471 6.69 21.67 4.85
C ASN A 471 6.87 23.12 4.39
N VAL A 472 7.60 23.30 3.29
CA VAL A 472 7.91 24.62 2.71
C VAL A 472 7.58 24.72 1.21
N ASP A 473 7.19 23.62 0.57
CA ASP A 473 6.86 23.53 -0.85
C ASP A 473 5.45 22.97 -1.04
N SER A 474 4.55 23.77 -1.62
CA SER A 474 3.16 23.36 -1.87
C SER A 474 3.02 22.19 -2.84
N ALA A 475 4.02 21.96 -3.70
CA ALA A 475 4.02 20.80 -4.59
C ALA A 475 4.28 19.48 -3.83
N ALA A 476 4.87 19.56 -2.64
CA ALA A 476 5.26 18.43 -1.79
C ALA A 476 4.78 18.66 -0.34
N ASP A 477 3.49 18.96 -0.18
CA ASP A 477 2.88 19.30 1.12
C ASP A 477 2.28 18.09 1.87
N ASP A 478 2.73 16.87 1.56
CA ASP A 478 2.35 15.66 2.30
C ASP A 478 3.14 15.51 3.61
N VAL A 479 2.54 14.84 4.57
CA VAL A 479 3.12 14.56 5.88
C VAL A 479 3.39 13.06 6.04
N ALA A 480 4.47 12.72 6.74
CA ALA A 480 4.90 11.34 6.93
C ALA A 480 5.05 11.03 8.43
N PRO A 481 4.51 9.90 8.91
CA PRO A 481 4.67 9.48 10.29
C PRO A 481 5.97 8.68 10.47
N ASP A 482 7.15 9.27 10.28
CA ASP A 482 8.41 8.51 10.39
C ASP A 482 8.73 8.04 11.83
N MET A 483 9.66 7.10 11.93
CA MET A 483 10.35 6.74 13.17
C MET A 483 11.38 7.83 13.52
N HIS A 484 11.02 8.77 14.38
CA HIS A 484 11.92 9.84 14.81
C HIS A 484 12.66 9.49 16.10
N SER A 485 13.90 9.99 16.25
CA SER A 485 14.72 9.82 17.47
C SER A 485 14.16 10.57 18.69
N VAL A 486 13.26 11.53 18.47
CA VAL A 486 12.52 12.28 19.49
C VAL A 486 11.04 12.40 19.08
N PRO A 487 10.10 12.57 20.03
CA PRO A 487 8.72 12.96 19.73
C PRO A 487 8.64 14.04 18.65
N THR A 488 7.94 13.74 17.56
CA THR A 488 7.91 14.60 16.38
C THR A 488 6.51 14.69 15.78
N VAL A 489 6.11 15.91 15.40
CA VAL A 489 4.91 16.17 14.58
C VAL A 489 5.33 16.83 13.26
N HIS A 490 4.97 16.21 12.13
CA HIS A 490 5.18 16.74 10.79
C HIS A 490 3.90 17.43 10.30
N LEU A 491 3.98 18.74 10.07
CA LEU A 491 2.89 19.61 9.67
C LEU A 491 2.97 19.99 8.19
N THR A 492 1.80 20.10 7.57
CA THR A 492 1.62 20.76 6.27
C THR A 492 1.92 22.26 6.40
N ILE A 493 2.04 22.96 5.28
CA ILE A 493 2.23 24.42 5.25
C ILE A 493 1.09 25.13 6.00
N ALA A 494 -0.15 24.68 5.78
CA ALA A 494 -1.32 25.30 6.39
C ALA A 494 -1.35 25.10 7.92
N GLU A 495 -1.05 23.89 8.39
CA GLU A 495 -1.07 23.54 9.82
C GLU A 495 0.13 24.12 10.57
N ALA A 496 1.26 24.36 9.90
CA ALA A 496 2.43 24.99 10.50
C ALA A 496 2.30 26.52 10.69
N ALA A 497 1.40 27.18 9.94
CA ALA A 497 1.23 28.62 9.97
C ALA A 497 1.02 29.21 11.39
N PRO A 498 0.12 28.70 12.24
CA PRO A 498 -0.04 29.21 13.60
C PRO A 498 1.21 28.99 14.48
N VAL A 499 1.91 27.85 14.33
CA VAL A 499 3.15 27.56 15.08
C VAL A 499 4.25 28.56 14.74
N LEU A 500 4.44 28.83 13.44
CA LEU A 500 5.46 29.76 12.96
C LEU A 500 5.14 31.21 13.34
N ALA A 501 3.86 31.60 13.35
CA ALA A 501 3.44 32.93 13.81
C ALA A 501 3.76 33.13 15.29
N LEU A 502 3.47 32.14 16.15
CA LEU A 502 3.76 32.19 17.57
C LEU A 502 5.27 32.36 17.85
N LEU A 503 6.11 31.61 17.14
CA LEU A 503 7.58 31.71 17.27
C LEU A 503 8.15 33.05 16.78
N ALA A 504 7.47 33.74 15.87
CA ALA A 504 7.89 35.07 15.43
C ALA A 504 7.54 36.18 16.45
N ASP A 505 6.49 35.97 17.25
CA ASP A 505 5.95 36.97 18.17
C ASP A 505 6.39 36.77 19.63
N SER A 506 6.99 35.61 19.98
CA SER A 506 7.37 35.24 21.35
C SER A 506 8.76 34.61 21.40
N ASP A 507 9.53 34.92 22.44
CA ASP A 507 10.82 34.28 22.73
C ASP A 507 10.57 33.06 23.63
N GLY A 508 10.85 31.85 23.11
CA GLY A 508 10.67 30.59 23.83
C GLY A 508 9.22 30.24 24.21
N PRO A 509 8.21 30.31 23.32
CA PRO A 509 6.85 29.89 23.65
C PRO A 509 6.81 28.39 23.96
N GLU A 510 5.95 27.96 24.88
CA GLU A 510 5.75 26.52 25.16
C GLU A 510 4.86 25.86 24.11
N LEU A 511 5.26 24.69 23.63
CA LEU A 511 4.45 23.81 22.78
C LEU A 511 4.26 22.47 23.49
N GLU A 512 3.07 21.89 23.38
CA GLU A 512 2.78 20.51 23.80
C GLU A 512 2.59 19.63 22.56
N LEU A 513 3.15 18.41 22.58
CA LEU A 513 2.96 17.40 21.54
C LEU A 513 2.11 16.26 22.09
N THR A 514 1.04 15.90 21.41
CA THR A 514 0.24 14.72 21.80
C THR A 514 0.92 13.42 21.35
N ALA A 515 0.57 12.32 22.02
CA ALA A 515 1.00 11.00 21.58
C ALA A 515 0.40 10.70 20.21
N GLY A 516 1.21 10.07 19.34
CA GLY A 516 0.76 9.61 18.04
C GLY A 516 -0.38 8.60 18.18
N ARG A 517 -1.42 8.78 17.35
CA ARG A 517 -2.60 7.93 17.34
C ARG A 517 -2.81 7.37 15.95
N GLN A 518 -2.93 6.04 15.85
CA GLN A 518 -3.28 5.39 14.60
C GLN A 518 -4.69 5.75 14.17
N VAL A 519 -4.87 6.05 12.88
CA VAL A 519 -6.16 6.36 12.26
C VAL A 519 -6.33 5.64 10.93
N THR A 520 -7.58 5.41 10.54
CA THR A 520 -7.92 4.95 9.20
C THR A 520 -7.91 6.13 8.23
N ALA A 521 -6.99 6.10 7.27
CA ALA A 521 -6.81 7.13 6.27
C ALA A 521 -7.64 6.86 5.00
N LYS A 522 -7.91 7.94 4.25
CA LYS A 522 -8.34 7.84 2.86
C LYS A 522 -7.20 7.23 2.05
N ALA A 523 -7.44 6.11 1.36
CA ALA A 523 -6.40 5.37 0.65
C ALA A 523 -6.93 4.58 -0.54
N PRO A 524 -6.16 4.42 -1.63
CA PRO A 524 -4.79 4.91 -1.78
C PRO A 524 -4.76 6.39 -2.20
N GLN A 525 -3.76 7.10 -1.71
CA GLN A 525 -3.34 8.41 -2.22
C GLN A 525 -1.93 8.28 -2.79
N MET A 526 -1.65 8.96 -3.89
CA MET A 526 -0.32 8.93 -4.48
C MET A 526 0.68 9.68 -3.60
N ALA A 527 1.82 9.05 -3.33
CA ALA A 527 2.92 9.70 -2.64
C ALA A 527 3.47 10.84 -3.50
N THR A 528 3.78 11.99 -2.89
CA THR A 528 4.29 13.16 -3.61
C THR A 528 5.69 12.92 -4.17
N PHE A 529 6.49 12.11 -3.48
CA PHE A 529 7.82 11.70 -3.93
C PHE A 529 7.76 10.70 -5.10
N SER A 530 6.64 9.98 -5.29
CA SER A 530 6.57 8.95 -6.34
C SER A 530 6.76 9.60 -7.70
N SER A 531 7.79 9.15 -8.43
CA SER A 531 8.15 9.73 -9.73
C SER A 531 6.99 9.57 -10.73
N THR A 532 6.90 10.53 -11.66
CA THR A 532 5.77 10.66 -12.57
C THR A 532 6.20 10.62 -14.02
N GLY A 533 5.28 10.16 -14.87
CA GLY A 533 5.41 10.28 -16.32
C GLY A 533 5.32 11.73 -16.82
N PRO A 534 5.35 11.93 -18.14
CA PRO A 534 5.52 10.91 -19.18
C PRO A 534 6.91 10.25 -19.18
N ALA A 535 7.01 9.04 -19.73
CA ALA A 535 8.31 8.42 -20.03
C ALA A 535 8.92 9.07 -21.27
N ILE A 536 10.10 9.68 -21.14
CA ILE A 536 10.72 10.42 -22.25
C ILE A 536 11.58 9.55 -23.17
N ALA A 537 12.00 8.36 -22.72
CA ALA A 537 12.88 7.49 -23.51
C ALA A 537 12.28 7.06 -24.86
N ALA A 538 10.95 6.90 -24.92
CA ALA A 538 10.21 6.58 -26.13
C ALA A 538 9.28 7.73 -26.57
N GLY A 539 9.71 8.98 -26.36
CA GLY A 539 8.97 10.17 -26.82
C GLY A 539 7.60 10.39 -26.16
N GLY A 540 7.27 9.68 -25.08
CA GLY A 540 5.97 9.73 -24.41
C GLY A 540 4.94 8.71 -24.91
N ASP A 541 5.27 7.87 -25.89
CA ASP A 541 4.38 6.85 -26.48
C ASP A 541 4.31 5.54 -25.68
N LEU A 542 5.00 5.48 -24.54
CA LEU A 542 4.87 4.43 -23.54
C LEU A 542 4.45 5.05 -22.21
N LEU A 543 3.27 4.69 -21.70
CA LEU A 543 2.83 5.18 -20.40
C LEU A 543 3.69 4.57 -19.28
N LYS A 544 4.28 5.41 -18.43
CA LYS A 544 4.88 5.03 -17.16
C LYS A 544 4.45 6.01 -16.05
N PRO A 545 4.38 5.56 -14.79
CA PRO A 545 4.54 4.17 -14.31
C PRO A 545 3.45 3.24 -14.87
N ASP A 546 3.61 1.92 -14.73
CA ASP A 546 2.62 0.95 -15.21
C ASP A 546 1.45 0.79 -14.25
N ILE A 547 1.73 0.79 -12.95
CA ILE A 547 0.78 0.52 -11.86
C ILE A 547 1.26 1.17 -10.57
N THR A 548 0.41 1.29 -9.55
CA THR A 548 0.80 1.68 -8.19
C THR A 548 0.43 0.62 -7.15
N ALA A 549 1.21 0.55 -6.08
CA ALA A 549 0.98 -0.32 -4.93
C ALA A 549 1.37 0.40 -3.63
N PRO A 550 1.05 -0.14 -2.44
CA PRO A 550 1.43 0.46 -1.15
C PRO A 550 2.94 0.66 -1.06
N GLY A 551 3.37 1.91 -0.82
CA GLY A 551 4.78 2.28 -0.71
C GLY A 551 5.04 3.44 0.25
N VAL A 552 4.06 3.78 1.09
CA VAL A 552 4.18 4.77 2.16
C VAL A 552 3.93 4.05 3.48
N ASP A 553 4.77 4.31 4.48
CA ASP A 553 4.66 3.71 5.82
C ASP A 553 4.59 2.17 5.79
N VAL A 554 5.38 1.50 4.96
CA VAL A 554 5.37 0.03 4.89
C VAL A 554 6.23 -0.54 6.02
N ILE A 555 5.64 -1.38 6.86
CA ILE A 555 6.34 -2.06 7.97
C ILE A 555 6.83 -3.42 7.48
N ALA A 556 8.12 -3.68 7.59
CA ALA A 556 8.72 -4.97 7.27
C ALA A 556 10.05 -5.16 8.03
N ALA A 557 10.75 -6.27 7.78
CA ALA A 557 12.06 -6.56 8.36
C ALA A 557 13.07 -5.44 8.02
N VAL A 558 13.97 -5.13 8.94
CA VAL A 558 15.13 -4.23 8.68
C VAL A 558 16.41 -4.87 9.22
N SER A 559 17.55 -4.22 8.99
CA SER A 559 18.81 -4.62 9.58
C SER A 559 19.00 -3.92 10.93
N PRO A 560 19.18 -4.67 12.03
CA PRO A 560 19.54 -4.10 13.34
C PRO A 560 20.81 -3.25 13.30
N ALA A 561 21.70 -3.47 12.33
CA ALA A 561 22.93 -2.71 12.17
C ALA A 561 22.71 -1.24 11.78
N SER A 562 21.63 -0.94 11.04
CA SER A 562 21.25 0.42 10.65
C SER A 562 20.02 0.95 11.37
N ALA A 563 19.30 0.09 12.09
CA ALA A 563 18.05 0.41 12.77
C ALA A 563 18.17 0.39 14.30
N ASP A 564 19.34 0.76 14.85
CA ASP A 564 19.58 0.87 16.29
C ASP A 564 19.23 -0.39 17.10
N GLY A 565 19.43 -1.57 16.51
CA GLY A 565 19.11 -2.87 17.13
C GLY A 565 17.73 -3.43 16.79
N GLU A 566 16.87 -2.66 16.10
CA GLU A 566 15.52 -3.08 15.74
C GLU A 566 15.50 -4.08 14.58
N ASN A 567 14.59 -5.05 14.65
CA ASN A 567 14.39 -6.05 13.60
C ASN A 567 13.31 -5.65 12.59
N PHE A 568 12.46 -4.69 12.92
CA PHE A 568 11.36 -4.24 12.07
C PHE A 568 11.33 -2.72 12.03
N GLY A 569 10.89 -2.18 10.91
CA GLY A 569 10.85 -0.74 10.71
C GLY A 569 9.87 -0.34 9.62
N SER A 570 9.44 0.91 9.68
CA SER A 570 8.60 1.52 8.65
C SER A 570 9.44 2.31 7.66
N TYR A 571 9.40 1.92 6.38
CA TYR A 571 10.02 2.62 5.27
C TYR A 571 8.99 3.09 4.24
N GLN A 572 9.39 4.06 3.43
CA GLN A 572 8.57 4.58 2.35
C GLN A 572 9.41 4.86 1.11
N GLY A 573 8.82 4.61 -0.05
CA GLY A 573 9.47 4.69 -1.33
C GLY A 573 8.73 3.83 -2.36
N THR A 574 8.98 4.12 -3.63
CA THR A 574 8.65 3.17 -4.71
C THR A 574 9.41 1.85 -4.57
N SER A 575 10.50 1.85 -3.80
CA SER A 575 11.18 0.66 -3.33
C SER A 575 10.32 -0.28 -2.50
N MET A 576 9.33 0.25 -1.74
CA MET A 576 8.44 -0.58 -0.94
C MET A 576 7.21 -1.02 -1.75
N SER A 577 6.83 -0.29 -2.80
CA SER A 577 5.72 -0.69 -3.68
C SER A 577 6.10 -1.75 -4.71
N SER A 578 7.33 -1.72 -5.24
CA SER A 578 7.87 -2.76 -6.12
C SER A 578 7.74 -4.19 -5.56
N PRO A 579 8.17 -4.51 -4.32
CA PRO A 579 8.09 -5.86 -3.77
C PRO A 579 6.66 -6.32 -3.52
N HIS A 580 5.69 -5.41 -3.31
CA HIS A 580 4.28 -5.80 -3.30
C HIS A 580 3.90 -6.41 -4.66
N ILE A 581 4.25 -5.74 -5.77
CA ILE A 581 3.98 -6.25 -7.11
C ILE A 581 4.79 -7.53 -7.40
N ALA A 582 6.04 -7.63 -6.95
CA ALA A 582 6.83 -8.84 -7.12
C ALA A 582 6.21 -10.06 -6.40
N GLY A 583 5.78 -9.89 -5.15
CA GLY A 583 5.11 -10.97 -4.41
C GLY A 583 3.75 -11.33 -5.03
N LEU A 584 2.97 -10.35 -5.49
CA LEU A 584 1.72 -10.59 -6.21
C LEU A 584 1.96 -11.31 -7.56
N ALA A 585 3.05 -10.99 -8.26
CA ALA A 585 3.47 -11.71 -9.46
C ALA A 585 3.80 -13.17 -9.16
N ALA A 586 4.49 -13.44 -8.04
CA ALA A 586 4.78 -14.79 -7.62
C ALA A 586 3.51 -15.61 -7.37
N LEU A 587 2.49 -15.00 -6.77
CA LEU A 587 1.18 -15.66 -6.62
C LEU A 587 0.51 -15.96 -7.96
N LEU A 588 0.55 -15.02 -8.92
CA LEU A 588 -0.01 -15.23 -10.25
C LEU A 588 0.71 -16.34 -11.02
N ILE A 589 2.04 -16.36 -10.97
CA ILE A 589 2.86 -17.40 -11.63
C ILE A 589 2.61 -18.76 -10.97
N GLY A 590 2.51 -18.83 -9.65
CA GLY A 590 2.18 -20.08 -8.95
C GLY A 590 0.80 -20.63 -9.35
N ALA A 591 -0.18 -19.74 -9.54
CA ALA A 591 -1.53 -20.12 -10.00
C ALA A 591 -1.61 -20.36 -11.52
N ASN A 592 -0.73 -19.75 -12.31
CA ASN A 592 -0.73 -19.81 -13.78
C ASN A 592 0.70 -19.99 -14.33
N PRO A 593 1.32 -21.18 -14.17
CA PRO A 593 2.74 -21.38 -14.52
C PRO A 593 3.08 -21.19 -16.01
N ASP A 594 2.08 -21.30 -16.89
CA ASP A 594 2.23 -21.14 -18.34
C ASP A 594 2.10 -19.68 -18.81
N TRP A 595 1.78 -18.73 -17.92
CA TRP A 595 1.65 -17.33 -18.29
C TRP A 595 3.02 -16.69 -18.52
N SER A 596 3.13 -15.92 -19.61
CA SER A 596 4.30 -15.09 -19.84
C SER A 596 4.39 -13.96 -18.79
N PRO A 597 5.58 -13.37 -18.57
CA PRO A 597 5.71 -12.16 -17.77
C PRO A 597 4.77 -11.03 -18.21
N MET A 598 4.50 -10.92 -19.51
CA MET A 598 3.61 -9.88 -20.04
C MET A 598 2.14 -10.19 -19.79
N ALA A 599 1.72 -11.46 -19.79
CA ALA A 599 0.38 -11.85 -19.36
C ALA A 599 0.15 -11.53 -17.87
N VAL A 600 1.12 -11.86 -17.00
CA VAL A 600 1.10 -11.54 -15.57
C VAL A 600 1.01 -10.03 -15.34
N LYS A 601 1.86 -9.26 -16.03
CA LYS A 601 1.84 -7.79 -16.02
C LYS A 601 0.48 -7.25 -16.48
N SER A 602 -0.02 -7.74 -17.60
CA SER A 602 -1.30 -7.31 -18.16
C SER A 602 -2.44 -7.58 -17.20
N ALA A 603 -2.49 -8.75 -16.56
CA ALA A 603 -3.55 -9.11 -15.63
C ALA A 603 -3.64 -8.13 -14.45
N MET A 604 -2.49 -7.72 -13.90
CA MET A 604 -2.46 -6.70 -12.85
C MET A 604 -2.88 -5.33 -13.36
N MET A 605 -2.36 -4.91 -14.52
CA MET A 605 -2.64 -3.57 -15.06
C MET A 605 -4.12 -3.42 -15.44
N THR A 606 -4.71 -4.41 -16.12
CA THR A 606 -6.08 -4.29 -16.65
C THR A 606 -7.16 -4.41 -15.58
N THR A 607 -6.81 -4.93 -14.40
CA THR A 607 -7.74 -5.12 -13.27
C THR A 607 -7.55 -4.12 -12.13
N ALA A 608 -6.57 -3.22 -12.26
CA ALA A 608 -6.28 -2.15 -11.32
C ALA A 608 -7.45 -1.17 -11.13
N ALA A 609 -7.54 -0.56 -9.95
CA ALA A 609 -8.58 0.40 -9.59
C ALA A 609 -8.06 1.84 -9.59
N THR A 610 -8.89 2.78 -10.03
CA THR A 610 -8.58 4.23 -10.01
C THR A 610 -9.31 4.98 -8.91
N LEU A 611 -9.98 4.26 -8.03
CA LEU A 611 -10.75 4.79 -6.91
C LEU A 611 -10.12 4.38 -5.59
N ASP A 612 -10.31 5.20 -4.56
CA ASP A 612 -9.94 4.91 -3.19
C ASP A 612 -11.02 4.16 -2.42
N ASN A 613 -10.72 3.88 -1.15
CA ASN A 613 -11.58 3.18 -0.20
C ASN A 613 -12.87 3.95 0.16
N ARG A 614 -13.05 5.19 -0.32
CA ARG A 614 -14.29 5.97 -0.21
C ARG A 614 -15.05 6.04 -1.54
N GLY A 615 -14.55 5.37 -2.59
CA GLY A 615 -15.12 5.42 -3.93
C GLY A 615 -14.83 6.71 -4.69
N GLU A 616 -13.90 7.54 -4.19
CA GLU A 616 -13.48 8.77 -4.85
C GLU A 616 -12.26 8.51 -5.75
N PRO A 617 -11.99 9.34 -6.77
CA PRO A 617 -10.76 9.21 -7.55
C PRO A 617 -9.52 9.32 -6.66
N ILE A 618 -8.53 8.45 -6.92
CA ILE A 618 -7.21 8.52 -6.28
C ILE A 618 -6.67 9.96 -6.41
N SER A 619 -6.16 10.50 -5.30
CA SER A 619 -5.65 11.87 -5.24
C SER A 619 -4.12 11.92 -5.08
N ARG A 620 -3.53 13.07 -5.42
CA ARG A 620 -2.14 13.44 -5.13
C ARG A 620 -2.12 14.90 -4.65
N SER A 621 -1.58 15.17 -3.46
CA SER A 621 -1.55 16.52 -2.88
C SER A 621 -2.91 17.24 -2.89
N GLY A 622 -4.00 16.52 -2.58
CA GLY A 622 -5.36 17.05 -2.60
C GLY A 622 -6.03 17.12 -3.98
N GLU A 623 -5.29 16.96 -5.07
CA GLU A 623 -5.81 17.02 -6.44
C GLU A 623 -6.09 15.63 -7.02
N LYS A 624 -6.95 15.54 -8.05
CA LYS A 624 -7.22 14.27 -8.75
C LYS A 624 -5.95 13.76 -9.44
N ALA A 625 -5.49 12.56 -9.09
CA ALA A 625 -4.36 11.93 -9.75
C ALA A 625 -4.75 11.45 -11.16
N ASN A 626 -3.75 11.38 -12.03
CA ASN A 626 -3.90 10.95 -13.41
C ASN A 626 -2.99 9.74 -13.73
N PRO A 627 -3.12 9.13 -14.91
CA PRO A 627 -2.28 7.99 -15.32
C PRO A 627 -0.77 8.20 -15.26
N PHE A 628 -0.23 9.42 -15.35
CA PHE A 628 1.21 9.65 -15.12
C PHE A 628 1.61 9.51 -13.65
N ASN A 629 0.65 9.46 -12.72
CA ASN A 629 0.91 9.22 -11.31
C ASN A 629 0.79 7.73 -10.97
N TYR A 630 -0.29 7.05 -11.38
CA TYR A 630 -0.60 5.67 -10.97
C TYR A 630 -0.56 4.62 -12.09
N GLY A 631 -0.25 5.01 -13.32
CA GLY A 631 -0.34 4.11 -14.49
C GLY A 631 -1.77 3.67 -14.75
N SER A 632 -2.02 2.36 -14.69
CA SER A 632 -3.36 1.79 -14.81
C SER A 632 -4.23 1.97 -13.57
N GLY A 633 -3.64 2.18 -12.39
CA GLY A 633 -4.33 2.33 -11.12
C GLY A 633 -3.62 1.61 -9.97
N HIS A 634 -4.27 1.56 -8.81
CA HIS A 634 -3.84 0.77 -7.67
C HIS A 634 -4.14 -0.72 -7.89
N VAL A 635 -3.18 -1.58 -7.59
CA VAL A 635 -3.32 -3.04 -7.76
C VAL A 635 -4.49 -3.59 -6.95
N VAL A 636 -5.25 -4.54 -7.52
CA VAL A 636 -6.36 -5.23 -6.85
C VAL A 636 -6.16 -6.75 -6.95
N PRO A 637 -5.48 -7.37 -5.97
CA PRO A 637 -5.10 -8.78 -6.03
C PRO A 637 -6.23 -9.77 -6.28
N SER A 638 -7.43 -9.50 -5.77
CA SER A 638 -8.58 -10.41 -5.97
C SER A 638 -9.05 -10.50 -7.43
N ARG A 639 -8.76 -9.50 -8.26
CA ARG A 639 -9.22 -9.44 -9.66
C ARG A 639 -8.20 -9.97 -10.67
N MET A 640 -6.91 -9.96 -10.33
CA MET A 640 -5.85 -10.29 -11.29
C MET A 640 -5.78 -11.79 -11.64
N PHE A 641 -6.36 -12.69 -10.85
CA PHE A 641 -6.37 -14.14 -11.12
C PHE A 641 -7.34 -14.55 -12.22
N ASP A 642 -8.36 -13.74 -12.49
CA ASP A 642 -9.31 -13.95 -13.59
C ASP A 642 -9.53 -12.61 -14.33
N PRO A 643 -8.52 -12.16 -15.09
CA PRO A 643 -8.58 -10.86 -15.76
C PRO A 643 -9.47 -10.90 -17.00
N GLY A 644 -9.93 -12.08 -17.45
CA GLY A 644 -10.62 -12.28 -18.72
C GLY A 644 -9.69 -12.18 -19.93
N LEU A 645 -9.15 -10.99 -20.20
CA LEU A 645 -8.23 -10.73 -21.32
C LEU A 645 -6.87 -10.20 -20.85
N VAL A 646 -5.82 -10.60 -21.57
CA VAL A 646 -4.47 -10.04 -21.43
C VAL A 646 -3.94 -9.50 -22.76
N TYR A 647 -3.04 -8.53 -22.68
CA TYR A 647 -2.23 -8.02 -23.78
C TYR A 647 -0.83 -8.62 -23.68
N GLU A 648 -0.40 -9.33 -24.71
CA GLU A 648 0.93 -9.93 -24.76
C GLU A 648 1.84 -9.19 -25.74
N SER A 649 3.12 -9.12 -25.40
CA SER A 649 4.19 -8.70 -26.31
C SER A 649 5.37 -9.64 -26.10
N ASP A 650 6.16 -9.84 -27.14
CA ASP A 650 7.28 -10.77 -27.14
C ASP A 650 8.63 -10.07 -27.43
N PRO A 651 9.77 -10.77 -27.34
CA PRO A 651 11.07 -10.17 -27.61
C PRO A 651 11.21 -9.58 -29.01
N LEU A 652 10.48 -10.08 -30.01
CA LEU A 652 10.49 -9.52 -31.35
C LEU A 652 9.75 -8.17 -31.38
N ASP A 653 8.60 -8.07 -30.70
CA ASP A 653 7.90 -6.78 -30.55
C ASP A 653 8.78 -5.74 -29.88
N TRP A 654 9.52 -6.13 -28.84
CA TRP A 654 10.42 -5.24 -28.10
C TRP A 654 11.65 -4.81 -28.92
N LEU A 655 12.22 -5.72 -29.71
CA LEU A 655 13.29 -5.39 -30.67
C LEU A 655 12.78 -4.36 -31.69
N ARG A 656 11.61 -4.61 -32.27
CA ARG A 656 11.01 -3.71 -33.27
C ARG A 656 10.65 -2.36 -32.66
N PHE A 657 10.19 -2.33 -31.41
CA PHE A 657 9.98 -1.10 -30.63
C PHE A 657 11.29 -0.31 -30.52
N GLY A 658 12.39 -0.95 -30.13
CA GLY A 658 13.70 -0.30 -30.05
C GLY A 658 14.23 0.18 -31.40
N CYS A 659 13.90 -0.51 -32.49
CA CYS A 659 14.15 -0.05 -33.85
C CYS A 659 13.31 1.17 -34.23
N GLY A 660 12.08 1.28 -33.71
CA GLY A 660 11.20 2.41 -33.93
C GLY A 660 11.60 3.67 -33.16
N THR A 661 12.15 3.53 -31.96
CA THR A 661 12.71 4.64 -31.19
C THR A 661 14.10 5.08 -31.67
N GLY A 662 14.78 4.23 -32.45
CA GLY A 662 16.14 4.47 -32.96
C GLY A 662 17.25 3.97 -32.04
N GLU A 663 16.92 3.55 -30.81
CA GLU A 663 17.90 3.17 -29.80
C GLU A 663 18.69 1.91 -30.18
N VAL A 664 18.07 0.94 -30.86
CA VAL A 664 18.76 -0.30 -31.30
C VAL A 664 19.82 0.01 -32.37
N GLN A 665 19.54 0.95 -33.26
CA GLN A 665 20.50 1.42 -34.28
C GLN A 665 21.67 2.15 -33.62
N ASP A 666 21.41 2.97 -32.61
CA ASP A 666 22.45 3.70 -31.85
C ASP A 666 23.41 2.76 -31.10
N LEU A 667 22.96 1.55 -30.74
CA LEU A 667 23.80 0.48 -30.18
C LEU A 667 24.64 -0.27 -31.23
N GLY A 668 24.51 0.06 -32.51
CA GLY A 668 25.24 -0.59 -33.61
C GLY A 668 24.54 -1.80 -34.22
N TYR A 669 23.27 -2.04 -33.91
CA TYR A 669 22.49 -3.17 -34.44
C TYR A 669 21.54 -2.80 -35.58
N ALA A 670 21.96 -1.88 -36.46
CA ALA A 670 21.15 -1.42 -37.59
C ALA A 670 20.67 -2.57 -38.51
N ASP A 671 21.52 -3.58 -38.73
CA ASP A 671 21.19 -4.76 -39.53
C ASP A 671 19.97 -5.52 -38.99
N LEU A 672 19.76 -5.56 -37.67
CA LEU A 672 18.58 -6.17 -37.05
C LEU A 672 17.32 -5.36 -37.40
N CYS A 673 17.41 -4.03 -37.36
CA CYS A 673 16.30 -3.16 -37.70
C CYS A 673 15.95 -3.20 -39.19
N GLU A 674 16.93 -3.41 -40.07
CA GLU A 674 16.69 -3.68 -41.49
C GLU A 674 15.99 -5.04 -41.70
N ALA A 675 16.35 -6.06 -40.92
CA ALA A 675 15.80 -7.40 -41.04
C ALA A 675 14.37 -7.52 -40.50
N TYR A 676 14.07 -6.91 -39.35
CA TYR A 676 12.80 -7.08 -38.63
C TYR A 676 11.85 -5.89 -38.74
N GLY A 677 12.36 -4.73 -39.15
CA GLY A 677 11.60 -3.50 -39.36
C GLY A 677 11.20 -2.79 -38.06
N PRO A 678 11.03 -1.45 -38.08
CA PRO A 678 10.60 -0.71 -36.90
C PRO A 678 9.14 -0.99 -36.53
N LEU A 679 8.80 -0.77 -35.26
CA LEU A 679 7.45 -0.67 -34.72
C LEU A 679 7.31 0.73 -34.09
N ASP A 680 6.27 1.47 -34.46
CA ASP A 680 5.95 2.73 -33.79
C ASP A 680 5.67 2.44 -32.30
N ALA A 681 6.25 3.21 -31.39
CA ALA A 681 6.13 2.97 -29.96
C ALA A 681 4.67 2.93 -29.48
N SER A 682 3.79 3.73 -30.10
CA SER A 682 2.35 3.77 -29.79
C SER A 682 1.59 2.50 -30.24
N ASP A 683 2.15 1.77 -31.22
CA ASP A 683 1.60 0.53 -31.77
C ASP A 683 1.97 -0.72 -30.97
N LEU A 684 2.87 -0.60 -29.98
CA LEU A 684 3.24 -1.71 -29.11
C LEU A 684 2.00 -2.32 -28.43
N ASN A 685 1.89 -3.65 -28.45
CA ASN A 685 0.78 -4.35 -27.84
C ASN A 685 0.89 -4.34 -26.31
N TYR A 686 0.44 -3.25 -25.71
CA TYR A 686 0.65 -2.93 -24.31
C TYR A 686 -0.69 -2.66 -23.60
N PRO A 687 -0.84 -2.97 -22.29
CA PRO A 687 -2.10 -2.79 -21.56
C PRO A 687 -2.56 -1.33 -21.38
N SER A 688 -1.73 -0.36 -21.78
CA SER A 688 -2.06 1.07 -21.86
C SER A 688 -1.85 1.61 -23.27
N ILE A 689 -2.49 2.73 -23.56
CA ILE A 689 -2.42 3.40 -24.86
C ILE A 689 -1.90 4.81 -24.65
N ALA A 690 -0.69 5.08 -25.14
CA ALA A 690 -0.10 6.42 -25.13
C ALA A 690 0.19 6.86 -26.57
N MET A 691 -0.21 8.09 -26.90
CA MET A 691 0.02 8.75 -28.18
C MET A 691 0.47 10.19 -27.89
N ALA A 692 1.76 10.33 -27.60
CA ALA A 692 2.43 11.62 -27.58
C ALA A 692 2.64 12.10 -29.02
N GLY A 693 2.67 13.41 -29.25
CA GLY A 693 2.91 13.91 -30.61
C GLY A 693 1.80 13.64 -31.62
N MET A 694 0.55 13.42 -31.20
CA MET A 694 -0.55 13.02 -32.10
C MET A 694 -0.98 14.20 -33.01
N SER A 695 -0.66 14.14 -34.31
CA SER A 695 -1.08 15.17 -35.28
C SER A 695 -2.48 14.90 -35.83
N GLY A 696 -3.48 15.51 -35.22
CA GLY A 696 -4.89 15.51 -35.66
C GLY A 696 -5.64 14.18 -35.46
N LYS A 697 -5.11 13.06 -35.96
CA LYS A 697 -5.72 11.73 -35.85
C LYS A 697 -4.64 10.65 -35.88
N GLN A 698 -4.74 9.66 -35.00
CA GLN A 698 -3.87 8.48 -34.97
C GLN A 698 -4.69 7.22 -34.70
N THR A 699 -4.25 6.10 -35.25
CA THR A 699 -4.89 4.79 -35.11
C THR A 699 -3.82 3.80 -34.69
N VAL A 700 -4.04 3.10 -33.58
CA VAL A 700 -3.12 2.11 -33.01
C VAL A 700 -3.79 0.73 -32.93
N PRO A 701 -3.08 -0.37 -33.23
CA PRO A 701 -3.57 -1.73 -33.04
C PRO A 701 -3.38 -2.20 -31.60
N ARG A 702 -4.27 -3.08 -31.13
CA ARG A 702 -4.07 -3.88 -29.92
C ARG A 702 -4.60 -5.29 -30.14
N THR A 703 -3.89 -6.27 -29.60
CA THR A 703 -4.26 -7.69 -29.62
C THR A 703 -4.47 -8.17 -28.20
N VAL A 704 -5.63 -8.77 -27.96
CA VAL A 704 -6.01 -9.34 -26.66
C VAL A 704 -6.21 -10.84 -26.79
N THR A 705 -5.79 -11.59 -25.77
CA THR A 705 -5.97 -13.04 -25.65
C THR A 705 -6.90 -13.33 -24.48
N ASN A 706 -7.90 -14.21 -24.69
CA ASN A 706 -8.76 -14.68 -23.60
C ASN A 706 -8.05 -15.77 -22.79
N VAL A 707 -7.74 -15.46 -21.54
CA VAL A 707 -7.07 -16.37 -20.59
C VAL A 707 -8.03 -17.05 -19.62
N SER A 708 -9.32 -16.71 -19.68
CA SER A 708 -10.35 -17.41 -18.89
C SER A 708 -10.62 -18.82 -19.43
N ASP A 709 -11.25 -19.64 -18.59
CA ASP A 709 -11.68 -21.00 -18.93
C ASP A 709 -12.95 -21.05 -19.81
N LYS A 710 -13.53 -19.89 -20.14
CA LYS A 710 -14.82 -19.77 -20.82
C LYS A 710 -14.73 -19.00 -22.13
N THR A 711 -15.67 -19.29 -23.01
CA THR A 711 -15.92 -18.42 -24.17
C THR A 711 -16.68 -17.20 -23.71
N SER A 712 -16.13 -16.01 -23.96
CA SER A 712 -16.73 -14.73 -23.55
C SER A 712 -16.95 -13.80 -24.73
N VAL A 713 -17.95 -12.93 -24.60
CA VAL A 713 -18.23 -11.84 -25.52
C VAL A 713 -17.97 -10.52 -24.81
N TYR A 714 -16.98 -9.78 -25.27
CA TYR A 714 -16.58 -8.50 -24.70
C TYR A 714 -17.10 -7.34 -25.53
N PHE A 715 -17.57 -6.29 -24.85
CA PHE A 715 -18.03 -5.04 -25.44
C PHE A 715 -17.15 -3.88 -24.98
N PRO A 716 -16.80 -2.92 -25.88
CA PRO A 716 -15.94 -1.81 -25.53
C PRO A 716 -16.75 -0.68 -24.86
N ILE A 717 -16.24 -0.17 -23.74
CA ILE A 717 -16.71 1.03 -23.05
C ILE A 717 -15.60 2.06 -23.17
N ILE A 718 -15.92 3.25 -23.70
CA ILE A 718 -14.94 4.28 -24.03
C ILE A 718 -15.19 5.52 -23.18
N GLU A 719 -14.17 5.90 -22.42
CA GLU A 719 -14.05 7.22 -21.80
C GLU A 719 -13.05 8.02 -22.62
N ALA A 720 -13.55 8.82 -23.57
CA ALA A 720 -12.68 9.57 -24.47
C ALA A 720 -11.90 10.65 -23.69
N PRO A 721 -10.58 10.81 -23.94
CA PRO A 721 -9.82 11.93 -23.42
C PRO A 721 -10.47 13.27 -23.77
N ALA A 722 -10.43 14.23 -22.84
CA ALA A 722 -11.06 15.53 -23.00
C ALA A 722 -10.66 16.19 -24.33
N GLY A 723 -11.64 16.71 -25.08
CA GLY A 723 -11.39 17.35 -26.38
C GLY A 723 -10.94 16.40 -27.51
N THR A 724 -11.22 15.10 -27.38
CA THR A 724 -10.98 14.11 -28.44
C THR A 724 -12.23 13.28 -28.75
N LYS A 725 -12.20 12.54 -29.85
CA LYS A 725 -13.13 11.47 -30.19
C LYS A 725 -12.34 10.16 -30.30
N VAL A 726 -12.81 9.12 -29.61
CA VAL A 726 -12.21 7.78 -29.64
C VAL A 726 -13.19 6.79 -30.26
N THR A 727 -12.71 5.94 -31.17
CA THR A 727 -13.49 4.87 -31.80
C THR A 727 -12.69 3.58 -31.88
N VAL A 728 -13.34 2.44 -31.67
CA VAL A 728 -12.78 1.09 -31.89
C VAL A 728 -13.48 0.46 -33.09
N ASP A 729 -12.75 -0.23 -33.96
CA ASP A 729 -13.30 -0.85 -35.17
C ASP A 729 -14.18 -2.08 -34.89
N LYS A 730 -13.96 -2.75 -33.76
CA LYS A 730 -14.76 -3.88 -33.27
C LYS A 730 -15.83 -3.39 -32.28
N THR A 731 -17.10 -3.72 -32.56
CA THR A 731 -18.21 -3.48 -31.62
C THR A 731 -18.33 -4.56 -30.55
N SER A 732 -17.73 -5.74 -30.78
CA SER A 732 -17.60 -6.81 -29.79
C SER A 732 -16.44 -7.76 -30.17
N LEU A 733 -15.93 -8.49 -29.19
CA LEU A 733 -14.96 -9.58 -29.35
C LEU A 733 -15.54 -10.87 -28.78
N THR A 734 -15.72 -11.89 -29.61
CA THR A 734 -16.12 -13.24 -29.14
C THR A 734 -14.90 -14.15 -29.18
N LEU A 735 -14.39 -14.54 -28.01
CA LEU A 735 -13.13 -15.27 -27.89
C LEU A 735 -13.33 -16.54 -27.06
N ARG A 736 -12.91 -17.67 -27.62
CA ARG A 736 -12.74 -18.92 -26.86
C ARG A 736 -11.51 -18.85 -25.96
N PRO A 737 -11.37 -19.73 -24.94
CA PRO A 737 -10.14 -19.85 -24.17
C PRO A 737 -8.91 -19.98 -25.09
N GLY A 738 -7.88 -19.19 -24.81
CA GLY A 738 -6.64 -19.11 -25.60
C GLY A 738 -6.76 -18.41 -26.96
N GLN A 739 -7.95 -17.91 -27.34
CA GLN A 739 -8.13 -17.23 -28.62
C GLN A 739 -7.77 -15.75 -28.50
N SER A 740 -7.00 -15.25 -29.47
CA SER A 740 -6.67 -13.84 -29.61
C SER A 740 -7.51 -13.12 -30.66
N ALA A 741 -7.68 -11.81 -30.51
CA ALA A 741 -8.17 -10.93 -31.57
C ALA A 741 -7.52 -9.56 -31.52
N THR A 742 -7.29 -8.99 -32.71
CA THR A 742 -6.81 -7.63 -32.89
C THR A 742 -7.96 -6.67 -33.14
N PHE A 743 -7.92 -5.52 -32.47
CA PHE A 743 -8.77 -4.37 -32.72
C PHE A 743 -7.91 -3.12 -32.96
N TYR A 744 -8.50 -2.11 -33.57
CA TYR A 744 -7.86 -0.83 -33.88
C TYR A 744 -8.59 0.27 -33.15
N LEU A 745 -7.86 1.00 -32.31
CA LEU A 745 -8.36 2.18 -31.62
C LEU A 745 -7.90 3.43 -32.36
N THR A 746 -8.83 4.30 -32.68
CA THR A 746 -8.57 5.56 -33.38
C THR A 746 -8.92 6.73 -32.48
N VAL A 747 -7.99 7.65 -32.29
CA VAL A 747 -8.22 8.93 -31.62
C VAL A 747 -8.17 10.06 -32.64
N THR A 748 -9.13 10.97 -32.56
CA THR A 748 -9.19 12.17 -33.38
C THR A 748 -9.33 13.37 -32.47
N ARG A 749 -8.43 14.35 -32.61
CA ARG A 749 -8.53 15.64 -31.92
C ARG A 749 -9.79 16.37 -32.39
N THR A 750 -10.55 16.92 -31.44
CA THR A 750 -11.66 17.83 -31.74
C THR A 750 -11.34 19.23 -31.21
N THR A 751 -11.23 19.37 -29.90
CA THR A 751 -10.99 20.66 -29.21
C THR A 751 -9.86 20.59 -28.18
N ALA A 752 -9.19 19.44 -28.02
CA ALA A 752 -8.08 19.31 -27.07
C ALA A 752 -6.98 20.33 -27.38
N GLU A 753 -6.45 21.00 -26.36
CA GLU A 753 -5.37 21.95 -26.52
C GLU A 753 -4.13 21.25 -27.08
N PHE A 754 -3.34 21.99 -27.86
CA PHE A 754 -2.08 21.46 -28.37
C PHE A 754 -1.04 21.45 -27.26
N ASP A 755 -0.15 20.47 -27.30
CA ASP A 755 0.96 20.29 -26.37
C ASP A 755 0.54 20.03 -24.91
N GLU A 756 -0.75 19.83 -24.64
CA GLU A 756 -1.29 19.43 -23.33
C GLU A 756 -1.74 17.96 -23.34
N TYR A 757 -1.42 17.25 -22.25
CA TYR A 757 -1.85 15.86 -22.08
C TYR A 757 -3.30 15.78 -21.61
N VAL A 758 -4.07 14.91 -22.26
CA VAL A 758 -5.43 14.56 -21.89
C VAL A 758 -5.56 13.04 -21.66
N PHE A 759 -6.45 12.67 -20.74
CA PHE A 759 -6.55 11.29 -20.22
C PHE A 759 -7.96 10.72 -20.38
N GLY A 760 -8.04 9.42 -20.65
CA GLY A 760 -9.27 8.64 -20.77
C GLY A 760 -9.02 7.15 -20.56
N SER A 761 -9.94 6.29 -21.00
CA SER A 761 -9.74 4.84 -20.99
C SER A 761 -10.61 4.08 -22.00
N LEU A 762 -10.16 2.87 -22.33
CA LEU A 762 -10.94 1.82 -22.98
C LEU A 762 -11.12 0.68 -21.97
N THR A 763 -12.36 0.21 -21.79
CA THR A 763 -12.64 -0.99 -20.98
C THR A 763 -13.35 -2.03 -21.83
N TRP A 764 -12.81 -3.23 -21.96
CA TRP A 764 -13.55 -4.37 -22.48
C TRP A 764 -14.30 -5.05 -21.34
N GLN A 765 -15.62 -5.12 -21.44
CA GLN A 765 -16.48 -5.74 -20.43
C GLN A 765 -17.22 -6.95 -21.00
N ASP A 766 -17.25 -8.06 -20.26
CA ASP A 766 -18.11 -9.21 -20.59
C ASP A 766 -19.28 -9.35 -19.60
N LEU A 767 -20.15 -10.34 -19.85
CA LEU A 767 -21.30 -10.64 -19.00
C LEU A 767 -20.94 -11.43 -17.72
N ASN A 768 -19.69 -11.90 -17.59
CA ASN A 768 -19.22 -12.62 -16.40
C ASN A 768 -18.64 -11.67 -15.34
N GLY A 769 -18.60 -10.37 -15.64
CA GLY A 769 -18.12 -9.34 -14.72
C GLY A 769 -16.67 -8.91 -14.95
N HIS A 770 -15.98 -9.46 -15.97
CA HIS A 770 -14.65 -9.01 -16.33
C HIS A 770 -14.68 -7.56 -16.80
N GLN A 771 -13.71 -6.77 -16.35
CA GLN A 771 -13.48 -5.40 -16.79
C GLN A 771 -12.00 -5.23 -17.09
N VAL A 772 -11.67 -5.25 -18.38
CA VAL A 772 -10.30 -5.16 -18.87
C VAL A 772 -10.02 -3.73 -19.26
N ARG A 773 -9.54 -2.93 -18.30
CA ARG A 773 -9.37 -1.49 -18.45
C ARG A 773 -7.97 -1.11 -18.92
N SER A 774 -7.87 -0.25 -19.91
CA SER A 774 -6.64 0.32 -20.44
C SER A 774 -6.70 1.85 -20.40
N PRO A 775 -5.80 2.55 -19.68
CA PRO A 775 -5.74 4.00 -19.74
C PRO A 775 -5.32 4.48 -21.14
N ILE A 776 -5.90 5.60 -21.56
CA ILE A 776 -5.57 6.30 -22.81
C ILE A 776 -4.96 7.65 -22.44
N VAL A 777 -3.77 7.94 -22.96
CA VAL A 777 -3.05 9.21 -22.76
C VAL A 777 -2.69 9.79 -24.12
N VAL A 778 -3.03 11.06 -24.34
CA VAL A 778 -2.86 11.71 -25.64
C VAL A 778 -2.30 13.11 -25.46
N GLN A 779 -1.31 13.47 -26.25
CA GLN A 779 -0.86 14.85 -26.42
C GLN A 779 -1.02 15.26 -27.88
N PRO A 780 -2.02 16.08 -28.23
CA PRO A 780 -2.18 16.55 -29.59
C PRO A 780 -1.09 17.56 -29.98
N VAL A 781 -0.57 17.46 -31.19
CA VAL A 781 0.37 18.45 -31.77
C VAL A 781 -0.19 19.03 -33.07
N LYS A 782 0.40 20.15 -33.50
CA LYS A 782 -0.09 20.95 -34.64
C LYS A 782 0.02 20.26 -36.00
#